data_AF-A0A7U2EZV8-F1
#
_entry.id   AF-A0A7U2EZV8-F1
#
_cell.length_a   1.000
_cell.length_b   1.000
_cell.length_c   1.000
_cell.angle_alpha   90.00
_cell.angle_beta   90.00
_cell.angle_gamma   90.00
#
_symmetry.space_group_name_H-M   'P 1'
#
loop_
_entity.id
_entity.type
_entity.pdbx_description
1 polymer ?
#
loop_
_entity_poly.entity_id
_entity_poly.type
_entity_poly.pdbx_seq_one_letter_code
_entity_poly.pdbx_strand_id
1 'polypeptide(L)'
;MEFSEPERNPNAPLRLLSLDGGGVRGLSSLMVLDDLMENIAQEEKRIGRRAQNDHSPLKPCDYFDLIGGTSTGGIIAILLSRLRLDCKQCISIYSKLAEQIFKHDRSFKAFGMKIPTGATRFSGTVLANAIKSALKELGFDENELMWDEALFEEVDEASELPRDSIWADADADSEAPLTDSPVASTKAMDIVINPPANNQQPPGTATQTQNTLYGSSPFSPQPPERTDTWKLHRKQSVHRKVNAKGCRGFVLTSLKNALGLPRILSTYDPNDRTTRIWEALRATSAAPTFFEEMQFGTPKVTYLDGGVGFNNPCAEVDYAAKALWEGRSIGVVVSVGTGLQSIPSVKKIASWLPFGLGTDISLASALAGMATSTARVDNELKRMYYNSDTKYYRFDVDRGLANISLEQWMKEDEMAALTEQYMRDARQIRSAKHFGEIMAKLSALPPRFSIAATKFRLGMTGRGLMDQSFHLVQLDFKTGMPLGVTSGPDRMSTSPSGDHGLALSSSGTLKEIYPVAEDLDHDGRREEAAVYQCLSAENVCLRTMKTGIPQGRYKVQFIVSFHDTSPTHIAPHDLVFSVGKPLDPNTFITRFVDVKITPDVVPVLMHPDAVRVRVGRKRYEEYRGKGWVEIEGDVEVCVGLDGALGFIVSKKFRKGEVVDGWSFGGVRLEPIFGAR
;
A
#
# COMPACT_ATOMS: atom_id res chain seq x y z
N MET A 1 -20.02 -18.16 12.37
CA MET A 1 -19.16 -17.41 11.43
C MET A 1 -18.30 -16.52 12.28
N GLU A 2 -17.13 -17.01 12.68
CA GLU A 2 -16.08 -16.14 13.20
C GLU A 2 -15.71 -15.20 12.05
N PHE A 3 -15.90 -13.90 12.27
CA PHE A 3 -15.32 -12.89 11.39
C PHE A 3 -13.81 -12.99 11.57
N SER A 4 -13.16 -13.83 10.75
CA SER A 4 -11.71 -13.79 10.61
C SER A 4 -11.31 -12.35 10.36
N GLU A 5 -10.29 -11.92 11.10
CA GLU A 5 -9.81 -10.54 11.15
C GLU A 5 -9.68 -9.96 9.73
N PRO A 6 -9.86 -8.64 9.53
CA PRO A 6 -9.65 -8.03 8.23
C PRO A 6 -8.15 -8.13 7.88
N GLU A 7 -7.75 -9.23 7.26
CA GLU A 7 -6.45 -9.39 6.62
C GLU A 7 -6.28 -8.22 5.65
N ARG A 8 -5.36 -7.32 5.99
CA ARG A 8 -5.04 -6.14 5.18
C ARG A 8 -4.51 -6.67 3.85
N ASN A 9 -5.24 -6.45 2.75
CA ASN A 9 -4.82 -6.89 1.43
C ASN A 9 -3.37 -6.44 1.16
N PRO A 10 -2.38 -7.36 1.09
CA PRO A 10 -0.97 -7.02 0.94
C PRO A 10 -0.67 -6.36 -0.40
N ASN A 11 -1.61 -6.40 -1.35
CA ASN A 11 -1.52 -5.82 -2.69
C ASN A 11 -2.47 -4.64 -2.90
N ALA A 12 -3.19 -4.18 -1.86
CA ALA A 12 -4.02 -2.99 -1.99
C ALA A 12 -3.18 -1.77 -2.39
N PRO A 13 -3.73 -0.79 -3.10
CA PRO A 13 -3.02 0.46 -3.33
C PRO A 13 -2.60 1.13 -2.00
N LEU A 14 -1.40 1.70 -1.96
CA LEU A 14 -0.82 2.30 -0.75
C LEU A 14 -1.61 3.54 -0.31
N ARG A 15 -1.73 3.73 1.00
CA ARG A 15 -2.34 4.90 1.63
C ARG A 15 -1.29 5.67 2.41
N LEU A 16 -1.04 6.91 2.02
CA LEU A 16 0.05 7.72 2.54
C LEU A 16 -0.49 8.94 3.30
N LEU A 17 0.08 9.23 4.47
CA LEU A 17 -0.20 10.43 5.26
C LEU A 17 1.05 11.29 5.42
N SER A 18 0.91 12.58 5.11
CA SER A 18 1.95 13.61 5.24
C SER A 18 1.48 14.71 6.18
N LEU A 19 2.31 15.08 7.15
CA LEU A 19 2.02 16.09 8.17
C LEU A 19 3.03 17.23 8.14
N ASP A 20 2.55 18.45 7.90
CA ASP A 20 3.40 19.63 7.79
C ASP A 20 3.96 20.11 9.14
N GLY A 21 5.09 20.82 9.09
CA GLY A 21 5.61 21.59 10.21
C GLY A 21 4.81 22.88 10.46
N GLY A 22 4.75 23.34 11.71
CA GLY A 22 4.00 24.57 12.04
C GLY A 22 3.79 24.93 13.51
N GLY A 23 4.65 24.50 14.44
CA GLY A 23 4.56 24.90 15.85
C GLY A 23 3.22 24.51 16.49
N VAL A 24 2.67 25.34 17.39
CA VAL A 24 1.38 25.06 18.07
C VAL A 24 0.22 24.75 17.12
N ARG A 25 0.28 25.21 15.86
CA ARG A 25 -0.76 24.98 14.85
C ARG A 25 -0.86 23.53 14.39
N GLY A 26 0.06 22.64 14.77
CA GLY A 26 -0.11 21.20 14.60
C GLY A 26 -1.38 20.64 15.24
N LEU A 27 -1.94 21.34 16.25
CA LEU A 27 -3.25 21.01 16.80
C LEU A 27 -4.36 21.06 15.74
N SER A 28 -4.34 22.07 14.87
CA SER A 28 -5.29 22.16 13.75
C SER A 28 -5.16 20.96 12.81
N SER A 29 -3.93 20.54 12.50
CA SER A 29 -3.68 19.36 11.67
C SER A 29 -4.23 18.08 12.31
N LEU A 30 -4.10 17.93 13.63
CA LEU A 30 -4.68 16.80 14.38
C LEU A 30 -6.20 16.81 14.37
N MET A 31 -6.84 17.97 14.53
CA MET A 31 -8.30 18.09 14.45
C MET A 31 -8.83 17.77 13.06
N VAL A 32 -8.16 18.25 12.00
CA VAL A 32 -8.48 17.86 10.62
C VAL A 32 -8.36 16.35 10.44
N LEU A 33 -7.28 15.74 10.95
CA LEU A 33 -7.09 14.30 10.85
C LEU A 33 -8.16 13.52 11.63
N ASP A 34 -8.56 13.98 12.82
CA ASP A 34 -9.65 13.38 13.62
C ASP A 34 -10.95 13.35 12.81
N ASP A 35 -11.36 14.48 12.22
CA ASP A 35 -12.53 14.56 11.33
C ASP A 35 -12.42 13.59 10.14
N LEU A 36 -11.24 13.46 9.53
CA LEU A 36 -11.02 12.52 8.43
C LEU A 36 -11.16 11.06 8.88
N MET A 37 -10.63 10.72 10.06
CA MET A 37 -10.78 9.38 10.64
C MET A 37 -12.25 9.09 11.01
N GLU A 38 -13.00 10.09 11.49
CA GLU A 38 -14.44 9.95 11.74
C GLU A 38 -15.24 9.71 10.45
N ASN A 39 -14.87 10.37 9.34
CA ASN A 39 -15.48 10.09 8.03
C ASN A 39 -15.22 8.65 7.56
N ILE A 40 -14.03 8.10 7.81
CA ILE A 40 -13.74 6.68 7.52
C ILE A 40 -14.63 5.77 8.38
N ALA A 41 -14.73 6.04 9.68
CA ALA A 41 -15.54 5.25 10.60
C ALA A 41 -17.02 5.23 10.21
N GLN A 42 -17.56 6.38 9.81
CA GLN A 42 -18.95 6.49 9.34
C GLN A 42 -19.17 5.68 8.06
N GLU A 43 -18.21 5.73 7.13
CA GLU A 43 -18.31 4.95 5.90
C GLU A 43 -18.23 3.44 6.17
N GLU A 44 -17.34 3.00 7.06
CA GLU A 44 -17.26 1.58 7.46
C GLU A 44 -18.55 1.07 8.10
N LYS A 45 -19.25 1.91 8.87
CA LYS A 45 -20.59 1.62 9.38
C LYS A 45 -21.60 1.48 8.24
N ARG A 46 -21.55 2.39 7.26
CA ARG A 46 -22.46 2.40 6.10
C ARG A 46 -22.32 1.13 5.25
N ILE A 47 -21.11 0.60 5.10
CA ILE A 47 -20.84 -0.63 4.32
C ILE A 47 -20.86 -1.92 5.17
N GLY A 48 -21.24 -1.83 6.45
CA GLY A 48 -21.40 -2.99 7.34
C GLY A 48 -20.10 -3.62 7.84
N ARG A 49 -18.95 -2.95 7.68
CA ARG A 49 -17.65 -3.42 8.23
C ARG A 49 -17.46 -3.07 9.69
N ARG A 50 -18.25 -2.12 10.18
CA ARG A 50 -18.22 -1.65 11.55
C ARG A 50 -19.63 -1.69 12.14
N ALA A 51 -19.74 -2.16 13.37
CA ALA A 51 -21.03 -2.20 14.06
C ALA A 51 -21.55 -0.78 14.30
N GLN A 52 -22.88 -0.59 14.19
CA GLN A 52 -23.47 0.75 14.33
C GLN A 52 -23.25 1.35 15.72
N ASN A 53 -23.22 0.50 16.75
CA ASN A 53 -22.98 0.85 18.15
C ASN A 53 -21.49 0.95 18.55
N ASP A 54 -20.55 0.74 17.62
CA ASP A 54 -19.14 0.91 17.90
C ASP A 54 -18.73 2.38 17.71
N HIS A 55 -18.28 3.01 18.80
CA HIS A 55 -17.85 4.40 18.85
C HIS A 55 -16.35 4.55 19.17
N SER A 56 -15.58 3.47 19.12
CA SER A 56 -14.14 3.55 19.41
C SER A 56 -13.40 4.40 18.37
N PRO A 57 -12.44 5.23 18.77
CA PRO A 57 -11.66 6.02 17.81
C PRO A 57 -10.79 5.10 16.96
N LEU A 58 -10.71 5.41 15.66
CA LEU A 58 -9.83 4.68 14.74
C LEU A 58 -8.39 5.15 14.93
N LYS A 59 -7.44 4.21 14.85
CA LYS A 59 -6.01 4.52 14.90
C LYS A 59 -5.47 4.77 13.50
N PRO A 60 -4.87 5.94 13.20
CA PRO A 60 -4.31 6.22 11.88
C PRO A 60 -3.32 5.16 11.38
N CYS A 61 -2.51 4.56 12.27
CA CYS A 61 -1.54 3.53 11.91
C CYS A 61 -2.15 2.25 11.32
N ASP A 62 -3.44 1.99 11.54
CA ASP A 62 -4.12 0.83 10.96
C ASP A 62 -4.62 1.11 9.53
N TYR A 63 -4.85 2.39 9.22
CA TYR A 63 -5.42 2.84 7.94
C TYR A 63 -4.36 3.32 6.95
N PHE A 64 -3.24 3.87 7.41
CA PHE A 64 -2.14 4.32 6.55
C PHE A 64 -1.02 3.28 6.48
N ASP A 65 -0.39 3.15 5.32
CA ASP A 65 0.78 2.28 5.13
C ASP A 65 2.08 3.00 5.53
N LEU A 66 2.12 4.32 5.34
CA LEU A 66 3.25 5.19 5.68
C LEU A 66 2.75 6.53 6.22
N ILE A 67 3.31 6.97 7.34
CA ILE A 67 3.08 8.29 7.93
C ILE A 67 4.41 9.02 8.03
N GLY A 68 4.51 10.18 7.38
CA GLY A 68 5.69 11.05 7.44
C GLY A 68 5.35 12.44 7.95
N GLY A 69 6.27 13.05 8.68
CA GLY A 69 6.07 14.36 9.27
C GLY A 69 7.33 15.22 9.36
N THR A 70 7.14 16.54 9.40
CA THR A 70 8.22 17.52 9.58
C THR A 70 7.97 18.41 10.79
N SER A 71 9.01 18.69 11.59
CA SER A 71 8.92 19.53 12.79
C SER A 71 7.81 19.02 13.72
N THR A 72 6.87 19.87 14.12
CA THR A 72 5.64 19.47 14.82
C THR A 72 4.90 18.29 14.15
N GLY A 73 4.76 18.29 12.82
CA GLY A 73 4.16 17.19 12.08
C GLY A 73 4.94 15.89 12.25
N GLY A 74 6.26 15.96 12.47
CA GLY A 74 7.11 14.83 12.81
C GLY A 74 6.81 14.27 14.20
N ILE A 75 6.61 15.15 15.21
CA ILE A 75 6.14 14.74 16.53
C ILE A 75 4.81 13.97 16.40
N ILE A 76 3.84 14.55 15.69
CA ILE A 76 2.54 13.92 15.46
C ILE A 76 2.70 12.59 14.71
N ALA A 77 3.53 12.54 13.67
CA ALA A 77 3.77 11.33 12.90
C ALA A 77 4.25 10.17 13.77
N ILE A 78 5.16 10.40 14.71
CA ILE A 78 5.68 9.37 15.62
C ILE A 78 4.66 8.97 16.69
N LEU A 79 3.91 9.92 17.24
CA LEU A 79 2.80 9.63 18.16
C LEU A 79 1.75 8.70 17.50
N LEU A 80 1.42 8.97 16.24
CA LEU A 80 0.42 8.18 15.50
C LEU A 80 0.96 6.84 14.99
N SER A 81 2.19 6.80 14.46
CA SER A 81 2.77 5.59 13.84
C SER A 81 3.47 4.68 14.84
N ARG A 82 4.52 5.16 15.51
CA ARG A 82 5.39 4.37 16.40
C ARG A 82 4.73 4.09 17.75
N LEU A 83 4.04 5.06 18.31
CA LEU A 83 3.34 4.93 19.60
C LEU A 83 1.87 4.48 19.44
N ARG A 84 1.38 4.36 18.19
CA ARG A 84 0.06 3.81 17.83
C ARG A 84 -1.11 4.48 18.58
N LEU A 85 -1.04 5.79 18.77
CA LEU A 85 -2.11 6.59 19.38
C LEU A 85 -3.23 6.89 18.38
N ASP A 86 -4.45 7.04 18.90
CA ASP A 86 -5.53 7.67 18.14
C ASP A 86 -5.41 9.21 18.13
N CYS A 87 -6.18 9.89 17.27
CA CYS A 87 -6.10 11.35 17.13
C CYS A 87 -6.44 12.09 18.44
N LYS A 88 -7.40 11.60 19.23
CA LYS A 88 -7.87 12.26 20.45
C LYS A 88 -6.83 12.15 21.58
N GLN A 89 -6.21 10.99 21.71
CA GLN A 89 -5.04 10.78 22.58
C GLN A 89 -3.87 11.67 22.14
N CYS A 90 -3.60 11.72 20.83
CA CYS A 90 -2.52 12.54 20.29
C CYS A 90 -2.74 14.03 20.56
N ILE A 91 -3.97 14.54 20.44
CA ILE A 91 -4.33 15.93 20.79
C ILE A 91 -4.00 16.21 22.26
N SER A 92 -4.45 15.36 23.18
CA SER A 92 -4.21 15.53 24.62
C SER A 92 -2.71 15.60 24.96
N ILE A 93 -1.91 14.66 24.43
CA ILE A 93 -0.46 14.66 24.63
C ILE A 93 0.19 15.88 23.98
N TYR A 94 -0.24 16.25 22.77
CA TYR A 94 0.31 17.38 22.04
C TYR A 94 0.04 18.71 22.73
N SER A 95 -1.17 18.95 23.25
CA SER A 95 -1.51 20.18 23.99
C SER A 95 -0.68 20.30 25.29
N LYS A 96 -0.45 19.18 26.01
CA LYS A 96 0.46 19.17 27.18
C LYS A 96 1.91 19.49 26.81
N LEU A 97 2.41 18.88 25.72
CA LEU A 97 3.76 19.17 25.21
C LEU A 97 3.89 20.65 24.85
N ALA A 98 2.91 21.20 24.13
CA ALA A 98 2.89 22.61 23.77
C ALA A 98 2.91 23.51 25.02
N GLU A 99 2.09 23.23 26.04
CA GLU A 99 2.12 24.01 27.29
C GLU A 99 3.52 23.99 27.92
N GLN A 100 4.14 22.82 28.06
CA GLN A 100 5.47 22.70 28.69
C GLN A 100 6.57 23.40 27.90
N ILE A 101 6.55 23.31 26.57
CA ILE A 101 7.55 23.92 25.70
C ILE A 101 7.46 25.45 25.74
N PHE A 102 6.24 26.01 25.68
CA PHE A 102 6.04 27.45 25.49
C PHE A 102 5.90 28.25 26.79
N LYS A 103 5.72 27.59 27.95
CA LYS A 103 5.70 28.24 29.27
C LYS A 103 7.09 28.69 29.75
N HIS A 104 8.16 28.04 29.27
CA HIS A 104 9.56 28.34 29.62
C HIS A 104 10.26 29.17 28.53
N ASP A 105 9.74 30.37 28.28
CA ASP A 105 10.34 31.38 27.38
C ASP A 105 11.65 31.92 28.00
N ARG A 106 12.80 31.80 27.32
CA ARG A 106 14.10 32.35 27.78
C ARG A 106 14.18 33.87 27.52
N SER A 107 13.09 34.59 27.80
CA SER A 107 12.99 36.03 27.58
C SER A 107 12.67 36.73 28.90
N PHE A 108 13.45 37.73 29.26
CA PHE A 108 13.17 38.58 30.43
C PHE A 108 12.36 39.81 30.00
N LYS A 109 11.46 40.29 30.86
CA LYS A 109 10.67 41.51 30.59
C LYS A 109 11.45 42.75 31.04
N ALA A 110 11.76 43.65 30.12
CA ALA A 110 12.24 44.99 30.41
C ALA A 110 11.39 46.02 29.63
N PHE A 111 10.91 47.06 30.31
CA PHE A 111 10.09 48.13 29.70
C PHE A 111 8.85 47.64 28.92
N GLY A 112 8.21 46.56 29.36
CA GLY A 112 7.03 45.99 28.67
C GLY A 112 7.35 45.15 27.42
N MET A 113 8.63 45.07 27.01
CA MET A 113 9.13 44.22 25.93
C MET A 113 9.81 42.97 26.48
N LYS A 114 9.65 41.83 25.77
CA LYS A 114 10.35 40.57 26.05
C LYS A 114 11.71 40.61 25.35
N ILE A 115 12.80 40.65 26.10
CA ILE A 115 14.17 40.61 25.58
C ILE A 115 14.72 39.18 25.78
N PRO A 116 15.19 38.50 24.73
CA PRO A 116 15.77 37.17 24.84
C PRO A 116 17.11 37.23 25.60
N THR A 117 17.36 36.28 26.52
CA THR A 117 18.61 36.20 27.28
C THR A 117 19.74 35.44 26.56
N GLY A 118 19.48 34.91 25.35
CA GLY A 118 20.45 34.11 24.59
C GLY A 118 20.20 34.11 23.07
N ALA A 119 21.00 33.35 22.32
CA ALA A 119 20.96 33.27 20.85
C ALA A 119 19.74 32.54 20.27
N THR A 120 19.01 31.80 21.12
CA THR A 120 17.79 31.06 20.78
C THR A 120 16.70 31.38 21.79
N ARG A 121 15.44 31.36 21.32
CA ARG A 121 14.29 31.80 22.13
C ARG A 121 13.76 30.71 23.07
N PHE A 122 13.89 29.44 22.69
CA PHE A 122 13.47 28.28 23.48
C PHE A 122 14.62 27.30 23.71
N SER A 123 14.57 26.62 24.86
CA SER A 123 15.57 25.62 25.20
C SER A 123 15.28 24.28 24.51
N GLY A 124 16.24 23.78 23.73
CA GLY A 124 16.16 22.42 23.18
C GLY A 124 16.10 21.34 24.28
N THR A 125 16.63 21.62 25.47
CA THR A 125 16.55 20.69 26.62
C THR A 125 15.16 20.59 27.22
N VAL A 126 14.37 21.69 27.19
CA VAL A 126 12.99 21.68 27.68
C VAL A 126 12.13 20.84 26.74
N LEU A 127 12.31 20.98 25.42
CA LEU A 127 11.65 20.13 24.44
C LEU A 127 12.00 18.65 24.64
N ALA A 128 13.28 18.31 24.79
CA ALA A 128 13.70 16.92 25.04
C ALA A 128 13.06 16.36 26.32
N ASN A 129 13.07 17.13 27.41
CA ASN A 129 12.49 16.70 28.69
C ASN A 129 10.97 16.55 28.60
N ALA A 130 10.28 17.44 27.89
CA ALA A 130 8.84 17.33 27.66
C ALA A 130 8.49 16.04 26.89
N ILE A 131 9.24 15.73 25.83
CA ILE A 131 9.05 14.48 25.08
C ILE A 131 9.32 13.25 25.97
N LYS A 132 10.40 13.27 26.76
CA LYS A 132 10.72 12.19 27.71
C LYS A 132 9.62 11.98 28.75
N SER A 133 9.08 13.06 29.29
CA SER A 133 7.95 12.98 30.23
C SER A 133 6.69 12.42 29.57
N ALA A 134 6.39 12.82 28.33
CA ALA A 134 5.27 12.27 27.57
C ALA A 134 5.44 10.77 27.29
N LEU A 135 6.65 10.30 26.96
CA LEU A 135 6.94 8.87 26.80
C LEU A 135 6.67 8.09 28.09
N LYS A 136 7.12 8.60 29.25
CA LYS A 136 6.85 7.97 30.55
C LYS A 136 5.36 7.92 30.88
N GLU A 137 4.61 8.99 30.59
CA GLU A 137 3.15 9.02 30.79
C GLU A 137 2.44 7.97 29.93
N LEU A 138 2.95 7.71 28.73
CA LEU A 138 2.46 6.68 27.82
C LEU A 138 2.96 5.26 28.15
N GLY A 139 3.79 5.10 29.18
CA GLY A 139 4.32 3.81 29.63
C GLY A 139 5.58 3.32 28.89
N PHE A 140 6.25 4.20 28.14
CA PHE A 140 7.51 3.90 27.44
C PHE A 140 8.73 4.36 28.25
N ASP A 141 9.90 3.83 27.89
CA ASP A 141 11.16 4.33 28.44
C ASP A 141 11.47 5.74 27.92
N GLU A 142 12.16 6.54 28.72
CA GLU A 142 12.57 7.89 28.30
C GLU A 142 13.55 7.90 27.12
N ASN A 143 14.27 6.79 26.93
CA ASN A 143 15.22 6.58 25.85
C ASN A 143 14.72 5.50 24.87
N GLU A 144 13.40 5.32 24.79
CA GLU A 144 12.75 4.46 23.79
C GLU A 144 13.32 4.72 22.39
N LEU A 145 13.63 3.63 21.68
CA LEU A 145 14.27 3.67 20.38
C LEU A 145 13.27 3.98 19.26
N MET A 146 13.77 4.66 18.23
CA MET A 146 13.00 5.00 17.04
C MET A 146 12.54 3.74 16.30
N TRP A 147 13.41 2.72 16.23
CA TRP A 147 13.12 1.42 15.67
C TRP A 147 11.93 0.75 16.36
N ASP A 148 10.99 0.23 15.56
CA ASP A 148 9.82 -0.50 16.05
C ASP A 148 10.07 -2.01 16.03
N GLU A 149 10.70 -2.51 17.09
CA GLU A 149 10.96 -3.95 17.25
C GLU A 149 9.68 -4.79 17.31
N ALA A 150 8.55 -4.19 17.71
CA ALA A 150 7.27 -4.90 17.72
C ALA A 150 6.70 -5.11 16.32
N LEU A 151 7.10 -4.28 15.34
CA LEU A 151 6.59 -4.33 13.97
C LEU A 151 7.58 -4.93 12.97
N PHE A 152 8.89 -4.70 13.17
CA PHE A 152 9.93 -5.04 12.22
C PHE A 152 10.98 -5.96 12.82
N GLU A 153 11.45 -6.87 11.97
CA GLU A 153 12.64 -7.69 12.20
C GLU A 153 13.58 -7.54 11.01
N GLU A 154 14.87 -7.61 11.27
CA GLU A 154 15.84 -7.73 10.20
C GLU A 154 16.18 -9.20 10.03
N VAL A 155 16.07 -9.68 8.80
CA VAL A 155 16.42 -11.04 8.42
C VAL A 155 17.68 -10.95 7.59
N ASP A 156 18.72 -11.65 8.03
CA ASP A 156 19.94 -11.85 7.24
C ASP A 156 19.64 -12.86 6.12
N GLU A 157 19.27 -12.36 4.93
CA GLU A 157 18.95 -13.17 3.74
C GLU A 157 20.03 -14.19 3.32
N ALA A 158 21.21 -14.19 3.93
CA ALA A 158 22.26 -15.18 3.64
C ALA A 158 21.82 -16.62 3.95
N SER A 159 20.84 -16.84 4.84
CA SER A 159 20.37 -18.19 5.17
C SER A 159 19.21 -18.71 4.31
N GLU A 160 18.55 -17.88 3.50
CA GLU A 160 17.33 -18.27 2.76
C GLU A 160 17.34 -17.84 1.28
N LEU A 161 18.43 -18.11 0.55
CA LEU A 161 18.33 -18.15 -0.91
C LEU A 161 17.67 -19.47 -1.36
N PRO A 162 16.63 -19.44 -2.22
CA PRO A 162 16.25 -20.60 -3.00
C PRO A 162 17.44 -21.07 -3.83
N ARG A 163 17.73 -22.37 -3.82
CA ARG A 163 18.87 -23.03 -4.48
C ARG A 163 18.94 -22.90 -6.01
N ASP A 164 18.10 -22.08 -6.64
CA ASP A 164 17.95 -21.97 -8.10
C ASP A 164 18.60 -20.68 -8.66
N SER A 165 19.75 -20.28 -8.13
CA SER A 165 20.62 -19.28 -8.79
C SER A 165 21.61 -20.00 -9.69
N ILE A 166 21.86 -19.45 -10.89
CA ILE A 166 22.87 -19.94 -11.87
C ILE A 166 24.30 -19.93 -11.27
N TRP A 167 24.47 -19.29 -10.10
CA TRP A 167 25.71 -19.18 -9.33
C TRP A 167 25.73 -20.08 -8.08
N ALA A 168 24.75 -20.97 -7.91
CA ALA A 168 24.67 -21.86 -6.74
C ALA A 168 25.88 -22.81 -6.60
N ASP A 169 26.62 -23.03 -7.69
CA ASP A 169 27.81 -23.88 -7.72
C ASP A 169 29.12 -23.11 -7.49
N ALA A 170 29.07 -21.80 -7.22
CA ALA A 170 30.27 -21.02 -6.88
C ALA A 170 30.60 -21.20 -5.38
N ASP A 171 31.42 -22.21 -5.10
CA ASP A 171 32.20 -22.47 -3.88
C ASP A 171 31.60 -21.98 -2.55
N ALA A 172 31.00 -22.92 -1.83
CA ALA A 172 30.52 -22.79 -0.45
C ALA A 172 31.63 -22.53 0.59
N ASP A 173 32.89 -22.42 0.17
CA ASP A 173 34.05 -22.15 1.04
C ASP A 173 34.55 -20.69 0.96
N SER A 174 33.85 -19.79 0.26
CA SER A 174 34.16 -18.36 0.26
C SER A 174 33.30 -17.59 1.27
N GLU A 175 33.64 -17.69 2.56
CA GLU A 175 33.21 -16.73 3.60
C GLU A 175 33.90 -15.36 3.39
N ALA A 176 33.68 -14.74 2.23
CA ALA A 176 34.06 -13.36 1.98
C ALA A 176 32.78 -12.51 1.97
N PRO A 177 32.46 -11.77 3.05
CA PRO A 177 31.39 -10.78 2.98
C PRO A 177 31.72 -9.76 1.89
N LEU A 178 30.80 -9.61 0.93
CA LEU A 178 30.85 -8.54 -0.05
C LEU A 178 30.77 -7.19 0.68
N THR A 179 31.93 -6.54 0.76
CA THR A 179 32.17 -5.12 1.05
C THR A 179 31.85 -4.63 2.47
N ASP A 180 32.83 -4.75 3.35
CA ASP A 180 33.02 -3.80 4.46
C ASP A 180 33.52 -2.44 3.93
N SER A 181 33.18 -1.38 4.65
CA SER A 181 33.64 0.01 4.44
C SER A 181 35.17 0.09 4.22
N PRO A 182 35.68 0.95 3.31
CA PRO A 182 37.10 1.04 3.01
C PRO A 182 37.85 1.74 4.13
N VAL A 183 38.19 1.01 5.20
CA VAL A 183 39.19 1.42 6.20
C VAL A 183 40.19 0.29 6.49
N ALA A 184 40.24 -0.73 5.63
CA ALA A 184 41.23 -1.82 5.68
C ALA A 184 42.35 -1.65 4.63
N SER A 185 42.71 -0.42 4.26
CA SER A 185 43.85 -0.13 3.38
C SER A 185 44.98 0.57 4.13
N THR A 186 45.47 -0.08 5.18
CA THR A 186 46.85 0.09 5.63
C THR A 186 47.42 -1.28 5.96
N LYS A 187 47.86 -1.99 4.92
CA LYS A 187 48.95 -2.94 5.06
C LYS A 187 49.98 -2.62 4.00
N ALA A 188 51.20 -2.41 4.51
CA ALA A 188 52.41 -2.31 3.75
C ALA A 188 52.46 -3.38 2.66
N MET A 189 52.86 -2.97 1.45
CA MET A 189 53.36 -3.88 0.44
C MET A 189 54.67 -4.47 0.95
N ASP A 190 54.63 -5.67 1.53
CA ASP A 190 55.80 -6.53 1.57
C ASP A 190 55.63 -7.60 0.49
N ILE A 191 56.29 -7.34 -0.63
CA ILE A 191 56.52 -8.31 -1.70
C ILE A 191 57.41 -9.41 -1.12
N VAL A 192 56.88 -10.61 -0.93
CA VAL A 192 57.70 -11.81 -0.68
C VAL A 192 57.56 -12.75 -1.86
N ILE A 193 58.63 -12.80 -2.65
CA ILE A 193 58.88 -13.74 -3.75
C ILE A 193 59.25 -15.09 -3.12
N ASN A 194 58.47 -16.15 -3.37
CA ASN A 194 58.87 -17.53 -3.06
C ASN A 194 59.49 -18.20 -4.30
N PRO A 195 60.67 -18.83 -4.22
CA PRO A 195 61.12 -19.83 -5.19
C PRO A 195 60.71 -21.26 -4.78
N PRO A 196 60.69 -22.25 -5.70
CA PRO A 196 60.00 -23.51 -5.46
C PRO A 196 60.90 -24.68 -5.01
N ALA A 197 60.24 -25.60 -4.28
CA ALA A 197 60.42 -27.06 -4.16
C ALA A 197 61.73 -27.68 -3.61
N ASN A 198 61.63 -28.44 -2.50
CA ASN A 198 61.91 -29.90 -2.50
C ASN A 198 61.56 -30.63 -1.16
N ASN A 199 60.84 -31.76 -1.30
CA ASN A 199 60.95 -33.07 -0.64
C ASN A 199 61.33 -33.26 0.85
N GLN A 200 60.38 -33.82 1.65
CA GLN A 200 60.42 -35.14 2.36
C GLN A 200 59.48 -35.18 3.60
N GLN A 201 59.00 -36.39 3.92
CA GLN A 201 57.88 -36.74 4.82
C GLN A 201 58.35 -37.09 6.28
N PRO A 202 57.49 -37.51 7.25
CA PRO A 202 57.29 -36.96 8.62
C PRO A 202 57.91 -37.87 9.73
N PRO A 203 57.49 -37.94 11.04
CA PRO A 203 56.50 -37.19 11.86
C PRO A 203 57.01 -36.75 13.27
N GLY A 204 56.22 -35.92 14.01
CA GLY A 204 56.43 -35.74 15.45
C GLY A 204 55.78 -34.51 16.09
N THR A 205 54.94 -34.76 17.08
CA THR A 205 54.33 -33.86 18.07
C THR A 205 55.28 -32.82 18.69
N ALA A 206 54.88 -31.53 18.72
CA ALA A 206 55.08 -30.64 19.86
C ALA A 206 54.32 -29.32 19.69
N THR A 207 53.56 -28.97 20.72
CA THR A 207 53.02 -27.64 21.06
C THR A 207 54.09 -26.55 20.97
N GLN A 208 53.82 -25.48 20.21
CA GLN A 208 54.58 -24.23 20.32
C GLN A 208 53.64 -23.03 20.43
N THR A 209 53.59 -22.55 21.67
CA THR A 209 53.32 -21.17 22.09
C THR A 209 54.00 -20.16 21.16
N GLN A 210 53.20 -19.33 20.48
CA GLN A 210 53.70 -18.08 19.91
C GLN A 210 53.47 -16.94 20.90
N ASN A 211 54.58 -16.54 21.53
CA ASN A 211 54.75 -15.25 22.17
C ASN A 211 54.52 -14.13 21.15
N THR A 212 53.42 -13.38 21.28
CA THR A 212 53.34 -12.03 20.74
C THR A 212 53.87 -11.04 21.77
N LEU A 213 54.85 -10.25 21.35
CA LEU A 213 55.68 -9.26 22.07
C LEU A 213 54.93 -8.03 22.62
N TYR A 214 53.67 -8.16 23.03
CA TYR A 214 52.93 -7.10 23.73
C TYR A 214 52.39 -7.64 25.04
N GLY A 215 53.17 -7.41 26.09
CA GLY A 215 52.75 -7.62 27.47
C GLY A 215 51.50 -6.80 27.78
N SER A 216 50.57 -7.43 28.47
CA SER A 216 49.36 -6.86 29.05
C SER A 216 49.72 -5.75 30.06
N SER A 217 49.83 -4.52 29.59
CA SER A 217 49.88 -3.34 30.45
C SER A 217 48.47 -3.04 30.98
N PRO A 218 48.24 -2.96 32.30
CA PRO A 218 46.95 -2.59 32.88
C PRO A 218 46.58 -1.11 32.67
N PHE A 219 47.40 -0.34 31.95
CA PHE A 219 47.18 1.07 31.61
C PHE A 219 47.08 1.35 30.10
N SER A 220 46.92 0.31 29.25
CA SER A 220 46.57 0.56 27.85
C SER A 220 45.13 1.10 27.79
N PRO A 221 44.87 2.25 27.14
CA PRO A 221 43.50 2.65 26.84
C PRO A 221 42.87 1.52 26.04
N GLN A 222 41.72 1.02 26.48
CA GLN A 222 40.96 0.06 25.68
C GLN A 222 40.80 0.66 24.27
N PRO A 223 41.14 -0.08 23.19
CA PRO A 223 40.80 0.39 21.86
C PRO A 223 39.29 0.64 21.86
N PRO A 224 38.80 1.78 21.35
CA PRO A 224 37.36 2.02 21.31
C PRO A 224 36.71 0.85 20.61
N GLU A 225 35.71 0.22 21.23
CA GLU A 225 34.87 -0.75 20.55
C GLU A 225 34.33 -0.06 19.30
N ARG A 226 34.84 -0.47 18.14
CA ARG A 226 34.42 0.04 16.84
C ARG A 226 32.99 -0.41 16.67
N THR A 227 32.05 0.52 16.85
CA THR A 227 30.67 0.29 16.46
C THR A 227 30.61 0.12 14.95
N ASP A 228 29.88 -0.91 14.50
CA ASP A 228 29.49 -1.17 13.12
C ASP A 228 28.73 0.04 12.56
N THR A 229 29.46 1.09 12.21
CA THR A 229 28.87 2.42 12.00
C THR A 229 28.23 2.56 10.64
N TRP A 230 28.57 1.67 9.70
CA TRP A 230 28.03 1.65 8.35
C TRP A 230 28.05 0.22 7.81
N LYS A 231 26.94 -0.50 7.96
CA LYS A 231 26.67 -1.72 7.19
C LYS A 231 25.72 -1.36 6.06
N LEU A 232 26.05 -1.79 4.84
CA LEU A 232 25.13 -1.62 3.71
C LEU A 232 24.01 -2.65 3.86
N HIS A 233 22.89 -2.23 4.45
CA HIS A 233 21.71 -3.08 4.57
C HIS A 233 21.04 -3.22 3.20
N ARG A 234 20.74 -4.46 2.78
CA ARG A 234 19.97 -4.68 1.55
C ARG A 234 18.57 -4.08 1.71
N LYS A 235 18.01 -3.55 0.63
CA LYS A 235 16.67 -2.92 0.62
C LYS A 235 15.56 -3.81 1.22
N GLN A 236 15.70 -5.13 1.16
CA GLN A 236 14.70 -6.10 1.62
C GLN A 236 15.04 -6.74 2.97
N SER A 237 16.13 -6.34 3.64
CA SER A 237 16.53 -6.99 4.90
C SER A 237 15.52 -6.79 6.04
N VAL A 238 14.63 -5.78 5.94
CA VAL A 238 13.63 -5.49 6.97
C VAL A 238 12.25 -6.01 6.61
N HIS A 239 11.83 -7.05 7.31
CA HIS A 239 10.52 -7.65 7.17
C HIS A 239 9.57 -7.18 8.28
N ARG A 240 8.29 -7.09 7.93
CA ARG A 240 7.23 -6.84 8.90
C ARG A 240 6.83 -8.18 9.52
N LYS A 241 6.77 -8.23 10.85
CA LYS A 241 6.34 -9.41 11.60
C LYS A 241 4.90 -9.81 11.22
N VAL A 242 4.65 -11.11 11.13
CA VAL A 242 3.33 -11.68 10.77
C VAL A 242 2.28 -11.22 11.79
N ASN A 243 1.12 -10.78 11.31
CA ASN A 243 -0.02 -10.29 12.11
C ASN A 243 0.22 -9.04 12.99
N ALA A 244 1.38 -8.38 12.89
CA ALA A 244 1.65 -7.16 13.66
C ALA A 244 0.89 -5.95 13.09
N LYS A 245 0.06 -5.28 13.90
CA LYS A 245 -0.67 -4.05 13.52
C LYS A 245 0.19 -2.79 13.66
N GLY A 246 -0.07 -1.83 12.77
CA GLY A 246 0.69 -0.58 12.67
C GLY A 246 1.18 -0.27 11.25
N CYS A 247 1.97 0.80 11.15
CA CYS A 247 2.47 1.34 9.89
C CYS A 247 3.92 1.79 10.02
N ARG A 248 4.56 2.05 8.87
CA ARG A 248 5.87 2.68 8.83
C ARG A 248 5.73 4.17 9.17
N GLY A 249 6.61 4.67 10.01
CA GLY A 249 6.67 6.07 10.42
C GLY A 249 8.03 6.67 10.14
N PHE A 250 8.09 7.96 9.82
CA PHE A 250 9.36 8.69 9.79
C PHE A 250 9.21 10.18 10.05
N VAL A 251 10.32 10.82 10.40
CA VAL A 251 10.44 12.27 10.51
C VAL A 251 11.52 12.80 9.58
N LEU A 252 11.30 14.01 9.05
CA LEU A 252 12.29 14.71 8.23
C LEU A 252 13.12 15.69 9.05
N THR A 253 14.42 15.70 8.80
CA THR A 253 15.38 16.66 9.35
C THR A 253 16.26 17.19 8.23
N SER A 254 16.89 18.35 8.41
CA SER A 254 17.85 18.89 7.45
C SER A 254 19.26 18.86 8.02
N LEU A 255 20.25 18.53 7.20
CA LEU A 255 21.66 18.52 7.62
C LEU A 255 22.29 19.89 7.41
N LYS A 256 22.98 20.42 8.42
CA LYS A 256 23.62 21.75 8.34
C LYS A 256 24.69 21.83 7.25
N ASN A 257 25.46 20.77 7.06
CA ASN A 257 26.57 20.72 6.09
C ASN A 257 26.14 20.22 4.70
N ALA A 258 24.88 19.83 4.53
CA ALA A 258 24.30 19.34 3.28
C ALA A 258 22.89 19.91 3.09
N LEU A 259 22.79 21.25 3.17
CA LEU A 259 21.54 21.96 2.96
C LEU A 259 20.98 21.64 1.57
N GLY A 260 19.72 21.19 1.53
CA GLY A 260 19.04 20.79 0.30
C GLY A 260 18.86 19.28 0.11
N LEU A 261 19.38 18.45 1.03
CA LEU A 261 19.03 17.02 1.11
C LEU A 261 18.32 16.72 2.44
N PRO A 262 17.14 16.07 2.41
CA PRO A 262 16.46 15.68 3.63
C PRO A 262 17.15 14.46 4.25
N ARG A 263 17.27 14.44 5.58
CA ARG A 263 17.61 13.23 6.34
C ARG A 263 16.35 12.68 6.99
N ILE A 264 15.97 11.51 6.51
CA ILE A 264 14.87 10.71 7.05
C ILE A 264 15.39 9.97 8.29
N LEU A 265 14.68 10.10 9.41
CA LEU A 265 14.85 9.26 10.58
C LEU A 265 13.58 8.43 10.74
N SER A 266 13.68 7.11 10.62
CA SER A 266 12.51 6.23 10.44
C SER A 266 12.37 5.18 11.53
N THR A 267 11.16 4.62 11.64
CA THR A 267 10.85 3.52 12.58
C THR A 267 11.31 2.14 12.09
N TYR A 268 11.88 2.07 10.89
CA TYR A 268 12.06 0.83 10.14
C TYR A 268 13.41 0.73 9.39
N ASP A 269 14.27 1.75 9.46
CA ASP A 269 15.62 1.70 8.90
C ASP A 269 16.59 1.13 9.96
N PRO A 270 17.31 0.03 9.68
CA PRO A 270 18.29 -0.53 10.61
C PRO A 270 19.37 0.47 11.04
N ASN A 271 19.71 1.44 10.17
CA ASN A 271 20.70 2.48 10.47
C ASN A 271 20.23 3.43 11.58
N ASP A 272 18.92 3.57 11.80
CA ASP A 272 18.35 4.44 12.83
C ASP A 272 18.05 3.69 14.14
N ARG A 273 18.46 2.41 14.26
CA ARG A 273 18.19 1.58 15.44
C ARG A 273 18.67 2.15 16.75
N THR A 274 19.81 2.83 16.74
CA THR A 274 20.39 3.44 17.95
C THR A 274 19.80 4.81 18.26
N THR A 275 19.02 5.39 17.33
CA THR A 275 18.42 6.71 17.50
C THR A 275 17.25 6.63 18.45
N ARG A 276 17.20 7.51 19.45
CA ARG A 276 16.07 7.59 20.39
C ARG A 276 14.96 8.45 19.82
N ILE A 277 13.71 8.19 20.21
CA ILE A 277 12.55 8.97 19.78
C ILE A 277 12.75 10.46 20.10
N TRP A 278 13.15 10.79 21.33
CA TRP A 278 13.35 12.20 21.73
C TRP A 278 14.48 12.88 20.95
N GLU A 279 15.48 12.13 20.47
CA GLU A 279 16.57 12.66 19.66
C GLU A 279 16.07 13.04 18.26
N ALA A 280 15.35 12.14 17.60
CA ALA A 280 14.75 12.39 16.29
C ALA A 280 13.75 13.55 16.33
N LEU A 281 12.89 13.59 17.35
CA LEU A 281 11.87 14.62 17.52
C LEU A 281 12.45 16.00 17.85
N ARG A 282 13.54 16.06 18.64
CA ARG A 282 14.25 17.32 18.88
C ARG A 282 14.98 17.80 17.62
N ALA A 283 15.58 16.88 16.85
CA ALA A 283 16.28 17.21 15.62
C ALA A 283 15.35 17.80 14.54
N THR A 284 14.18 17.19 14.33
CA THR A 284 13.19 17.70 13.35
C THR A 284 12.59 19.04 13.74
N SER A 285 12.63 19.40 15.03
CA SER A 285 12.08 20.65 15.58
C SER A 285 13.13 21.72 15.86
N ALA A 286 14.39 21.51 15.46
CA ALA A 286 15.52 22.41 15.73
C ALA A 286 15.50 23.66 14.82
N ALA A 287 14.41 24.44 14.90
CA ALA A 287 14.16 25.52 13.97
C ALA A 287 15.16 26.67 14.21
N PRO A 288 15.86 27.15 13.16
CA PRO A 288 16.77 28.28 13.30
C PRO A 288 16.08 29.45 13.99
N THR A 289 16.78 30.11 14.92
CA THR A 289 16.29 31.21 15.79
C THR A 289 15.32 30.80 16.92
N PHE A 290 14.60 29.68 16.79
CA PHE A 290 13.71 29.17 17.85
C PHE A 290 14.44 28.24 18.82
N PHE A 291 15.12 27.22 18.29
CA PHE A 291 15.77 26.18 19.05
C PHE A 291 17.25 26.05 18.67
N GLU A 292 18.03 25.52 19.62
CA GLU A 292 19.44 25.20 19.40
C GLU A 292 19.58 24.01 18.44
N GLU A 293 20.60 24.08 17.59
CA GLU A 293 20.99 22.98 16.69
C GLU A 293 21.21 21.68 17.49
N MET A 294 20.86 20.55 16.89
CA MET A 294 21.01 19.25 17.54
C MET A 294 22.16 18.46 16.93
N GLN A 295 22.98 17.84 17.79
CA GLN A 295 24.05 16.95 17.36
C GLN A 295 23.94 15.59 18.04
N PHE A 296 23.89 14.52 17.27
CA PHE A 296 23.90 13.15 17.77
C PHE A 296 24.36 12.18 16.66
N GLY A 297 24.47 10.90 17.01
CA GLY A 297 25.01 9.85 16.15
C GLY A 297 26.54 9.73 16.22
N THR A 298 27.04 8.69 15.57
CA THR A 298 28.47 8.38 15.48
C THR A 298 28.79 8.08 14.01
N PRO A 299 29.48 8.98 13.28
CA PRO A 299 30.04 10.27 13.71
C PRO A 299 28.95 11.30 14.09
N LYS A 300 29.33 12.29 14.90
CA LYS A 300 28.39 13.36 15.30
C LYS A 300 27.98 14.19 14.09
N VAL A 301 26.69 14.17 13.78
CA VAL A 301 26.09 14.95 12.69
C VAL A 301 25.26 16.09 13.27
N THR A 302 25.28 17.26 12.62
CA THR A 302 24.49 18.43 13.02
C THR A 302 23.19 18.52 12.22
N TYR A 303 22.08 18.49 12.95
CA TYR A 303 20.71 18.51 12.45
C TYR A 303 20.04 19.86 12.70
N LEU A 304 19.23 20.27 11.72
CA LEU A 304 18.34 21.42 11.72
C LEU A 304 16.90 20.95 11.48
N ASP A 305 15.94 21.82 11.77
CA ASP A 305 14.53 21.56 11.50
C ASP A 305 14.28 21.21 10.02
N GLY A 306 13.46 20.18 9.78
CA GLY A 306 13.12 19.76 8.42
C GLY A 306 12.33 20.82 7.65
N GLY A 307 11.70 21.76 8.34
CA GLY A 307 11.08 22.96 7.79
C GLY A 307 12.05 23.81 6.98
N VAL A 308 13.37 23.70 7.23
CA VAL A 308 14.40 24.25 6.36
C VAL A 308 14.46 23.44 5.06
N GLY A 309 13.57 23.77 4.12
CA GLY A 309 13.49 23.21 2.77
C GLY A 309 12.40 22.16 2.56
N PHE A 310 11.95 21.47 3.61
CA PHE A 310 11.08 20.29 3.52
C PHE A 310 9.84 20.38 4.44
N ASN A 311 9.27 21.58 4.63
CA ASN A 311 8.16 21.76 5.58
C ASN A 311 6.91 20.93 5.26
N ASN A 312 6.61 20.72 3.97
CA ASN A 312 5.59 19.77 3.52
C ASN A 312 6.30 18.47 3.10
N PRO A 313 6.28 17.40 3.92
CA PRO A 313 7.02 16.17 3.64
C PRO A 313 6.39 15.32 2.53
N CYS A 314 5.31 15.76 1.88
CA CYS A 314 4.51 14.91 0.99
C CYS A 314 5.30 14.34 -0.20
N ALA A 315 6.24 15.12 -0.76
CA ALA A 315 7.13 14.63 -1.82
C ALA A 315 8.02 13.48 -1.31
N GLU A 316 8.53 13.58 -0.08
CA GLU A 316 9.40 12.56 0.50
C GLU A 316 8.62 11.34 1.00
N VAL A 317 7.36 11.53 1.42
CA VAL A 317 6.46 10.41 1.69
C VAL A 317 6.17 9.62 0.41
N ASP A 318 5.91 10.29 -0.72
CA ASP A 318 5.74 9.62 -2.01
C ASP A 318 7.02 8.90 -2.45
N TYR A 319 8.17 9.57 -2.35
CA TYR A 319 9.48 8.97 -2.66
C TYR A 319 9.76 7.73 -1.80
N ALA A 320 9.62 7.86 -0.48
CA ALA A 320 9.84 6.75 0.45
C ALA A 320 8.88 5.58 0.18
N ALA A 321 7.61 5.86 -0.14
CA ALA A 321 6.65 4.82 -0.49
C ALA A 321 7.07 4.05 -1.76
N LYS A 322 7.48 4.76 -2.82
CA LYS A 322 7.97 4.14 -4.05
C LYS A 322 9.25 3.33 -3.85
N ALA A 323 10.14 3.80 -2.96
CA ALA A 323 11.38 3.10 -2.63
C ALA A 323 11.13 1.84 -1.78
N LEU A 324 10.15 1.87 -0.87
CA LEU A 324 9.82 0.76 0.01
C LEU A 324 8.98 -0.33 -0.66
N TRP A 325 8.11 0.06 -1.59
CA TRP A 325 7.15 -0.84 -2.23
C TRP A 325 7.23 -0.74 -3.75
N GLU A 326 8.36 -1.18 -4.30
CA GLU A 326 8.59 -1.23 -5.74
C GLU A 326 7.45 -2.00 -6.44
N GLY A 327 6.84 -1.40 -7.47
CA GLY A 327 5.74 -2.01 -8.23
C GLY A 327 4.34 -1.91 -7.60
N ARG A 328 4.18 -1.46 -6.36
CA ARG A 328 2.83 -1.22 -5.77
C ARG A 328 2.31 0.16 -6.12
N SER A 329 1.08 0.22 -6.61
CA SER A 329 0.39 1.49 -6.89
C SER A 329 0.05 2.25 -5.60
N ILE A 330 0.12 3.57 -5.64
CA ILE A 330 -0.38 4.44 -4.56
C ILE A 330 -1.85 4.75 -4.84
N GLY A 331 -2.74 4.44 -3.90
CA GLY A 331 -4.17 4.71 -4.05
C GLY A 331 -4.54 6.12 -3.62
N VAL A 332 -4.02 6.54 -2.46
CA VAL A 332 -4.36 7.83 -1.87
C VAL A 332 -3.18 8.43 -1.12
N VAL A 333 -3.04 9.74 -1.27
CA VAL A 333 -2.09 10.57 -0.54
C VAL A 333 -2.86 11.70 0.12
N VAL A 334 -2.80 11.78 1.45
CA VAL A 334 -3.38 12.88 2.21
C VAL A 334 -2.27 13.69 2.87
N SER A 335 -2.27 14.99 2.60
CA SER A 335 -1.34 15.97 3.13
C SER A 335 -2.13 16.94 4.00
N VAL A 336 -1.77 17.04 5.28
CA VAL A 336 -2.44 17.92 6.24
C VAL A 336 -1.49 19.04 6.64
N GLY A 337 -1.91 20.27 6.35
CA GLY A 337 -1.19 21.50 6.61
C GLY A 337 -1.48 22.12 7.97
N THR A 338 -0.69 23.15 8.31
CA THR A 338 -0.78 23.92 9.56
C THR A 338 -1.24 25.37 9.34
N GLY A 339 -1.80 25.68 8.17
CA GLY A 339 -2.25 27.01 7.75
C GLY A 339 -1.13 27.93 7.25
N LEU A 340 0.10 27.42 7.10
CA LEU A 340 1.29 28.22 6.79
C LEU A 340 1.25 28.86 5.39
N GLN A 341 0.54 28.27 4.42
CA GLN A 341 0.41 28.81 3.06
C GLN A 341 -0.36 30.15 3.00
N SER A 342 -1.20 30.43 4.00
CA SER A 342 -2.06 31.62 4.02
C SER A 342 -1.33 32.90 4.46
N ILE A 343 -0.04 32.82 4.81
CA ILE A 343 0.76 33.96 5.28
C ILE A 343 1.17 34.84 4.09
N PRO A 344 0.69 36.10 3.98
CA PRO A 344 1.09 37.00 2.91
C PRO A 344 2.50 37.58 3.15
N SER A 345 3.23 37.84 2.05
CA SER A 345 4.46 38.64 1.88
C SER A 345 5.24 39.09 3.13
N VAL A 346 6.57 38.96 3.11
CA VAL A 346 7.53 39.34 4.18
C VAL A 346 7.20 40.66 4.93
N LYS A 347 6.66 41.69 4.25
CA LYS A 347 6.23 42.96 4.88
C LYS A 347 5.10 42.82 5.92
N LYS A 348 4.12 41.94 5.71
CA LYS A 348 3.05 41.66 6.70
C LYS A 348 3.55 40.73 7.83
N ILE A 349 4.50 39.85 7.52
CA ILE A 349 5.19 38.98 8.50
C ILE A 349 6.04 39.79 9.49
N ALA A 350 6.51 40.97 9.11
CA ALA A 350 7.15 41.88 10.07
C ALA A 350 6.13 42.55 11.02
N SER A 351 4.86 42.71 10.60
CA SER A 351 3.85 43.50 11.34
C SER A 351 3.06 42.75 12.41
N TRP A 352 2.92 41.42 12.31
CA TRP A 352 2.30 40.56 13.34
C TRP A 352 3.28 40.09 14.44
N LEU A 353 4.59 40.29 14.26
CA LEU A 353 5.60 40.01 15.28
C LEU A 353 5.57 41.14 16.33
N PRO A 354 5.62 40.84 17.64
CA PRO A 354 5.58 41.87 18.67
C PRO A 354 6.81 42.77 18.56
N PHE A 355 6.57 44.08 18.52
CA PHE A 355 7.59 45.11 18.23
C PHE A 355 8.83 45.00 19.13
N GLY A 356 10.00 44.89 18.48
CA GLY A 356 11.28 45.37 18.99
C GLY A 356 12.28 44.29 19.35
N LEU A 357 13.11 43.83 18.39
CA LEU A 357 14.55 43.52 18.53
C LEU A 357 15.11 43.06 17.17
N GLY A 358 16.37 43.39 16.85
CA GLY A 358 17.01 43.19 15.54
C GLY A 358 17.20 41.73 15.03
N THR A 359 16.43 40.76 15.50
CA THR A 359 16.35 39.36 15.01
C THR A 359 15.13 39.09 14.11
N ASP A 360 14.33 40.12 13.82
CA ASP A 360 13.00 40.00 13.19
C ASP A 360 13.04 39.63 11.70
N ILE A 361 14.11 39.97 10.97
CA ILE A 361 14.19 39.72 9.52
C ILE A 361 14.48 38.25 9.22
N SER A 362 15.38 37.61 9.99
CA SER A 362 15.77 36.22 9.76
C SER A 362 14.62 35.26 10.03
N LEU A 363 13.86 35.48 11.10
CA LEU A 363 12.67 34.68 11.42
C LEU A 363 11.58 34.84 10.36
N ALA A 364 11.26 36.09 9.99
CA ALA A 364 10.28 36.36 8.94
C ALA A 364 10.69 35.75 7.59
N SER A 365 11.99 35.76 7.27
CA SER A 365 12.54 35.13 6.06
C SER A 365 12.47 33.61 6.10
N ALA A 366 12.72 32.98 7.26
CA ALA A 366 12.61 31.53 7.43
C ALA A 366 11.16 31.07 7.26
N LEU A 367 10.20 31.76 7.88
CA LEU A 367 8.77 31.45 7.75
C LEU A 367 8.26 31.65 6.32
N ALA A 368 8.71 32.71 5.65
CA ALA A 368 8.40 32.93 4.24
C ALA A 368 8.98 31.82 3.34
N GLY A 369 10.21 31.36 3.62
CA GLY A 369 10.82 30.22 2.95
C GLY A 369 10.03 28.93 3.15
N MET A 370 9.60 28.65 4.38
CA MET A 370 8.77 27.48 4.69
C MET A 370 7.41 27.54 3.97
N ALA A 371 6.71 28.67 4.03
CA ALA A 371 5.41 28.85 3.37
C ALA A 371 5.49 28.67 1.84
N THR A 372 6.51 29.26 1.21
CA THR A 372 6.74 29.11 -0.23
C THR A 372 7.07 27.67 -0.61
N SER A 373 7.88 26.97 0.20
CA SER A 373 8.17 25.55 -0.03
C SER A 373 6.92 24.66 0.07
N THR A 374 6.06 24.89 1.06
CA THR A 374 4.82 24.13 1.26
C THR A 374 3.85 24.30 0.09
N ALA A 375 3.69 25.53 -0.42
CA ALA A 375 2.85 25.81 -1.59
C ALA A 375 3.44 25.24 -2.88
N ARG A 376 4.77 25.21 -3.02
CA ARG A 376 5.45 24.60 -4.16
C ARG A 376 5.17 23.10 -4.23
N VAL A 377 5.40 22.37 -3.14
CA VAL A 377 5.17 20.92 -3.08
C VAL A 377 3.70 20.57 -3.35
N ASP A 378 2.75 21.26 -2.75
CA ASP A 378 1.31 21.02 -3.00
C ASP A 378 0.96 21.18 -4.49
N ASN A 379 1.47 22.23 -5.16
CA ASN A 379 1.25 22.43 -6.60
C ASN A 379 1.91 21.34 -7.46
N GLU A 380 3.12 20.91 -7.12
CA GLU A 380 3.83 19.83 -7.82
C GLU A 380 3.07 18.50 -7.72
N LEU A 381 2.62 18.13 -6.52
CA LEU A 381 1.86 16.90 -6.25
C LEU A 381 0.48 16.91 -6.93
N LYS A 382 -0.22 18.06 -6.92
CA LYS A 382 -1.48 18.23 -7.67
C LYS A 382 -1.29 17.99 -9.17
N ARG A 383 -0.21 18.50 -9.76
CA ARG A 383 0.11 18.30 -11.17
C ARG A 383 0.49 16.86 -11.47
N MET A 384 1.30 16.24 -10.59
CA MET A 384 1.74 14.87 -10.74
C MET A 384 0.57 13.89 -10.78
N TYR A 385 -0.44 14.08 -9.93
CA TYR A 385 -1.55 13.13 -9.79
C TYR A 385 -2.86 13.53 -10.48
N TYR A 386 -2.93 14.70 -11.14
CA TYR A 386 -4.17 15.22 -11.75
C TYR A 386 -4.88 14.21 -12.68
N ASN A 387 -4.11 13.48 -13.49
CA ASN A 387 -4.61 12.48 -14.44
C ASN A 387 -4.13 11.06 -14.08
N SER A 388 -3.94 10.80 -12.79
CA SER A 388 -3.50 9.50 -12.31
C SER A 388 -4.60 8.78 -11.52
N ASP A 389 -4.38 7.49 -11.30
CA ASP A 389 -5.21 6.64 -10.47
C ASP A 389 -5.13 7.02 -8.99
N THR A 390 -4.00 7.62 -8.58
CA THR A 390 -3.77 8.11 -7.23
C THR A 390 -4.61 9.36 -6.93
N LYS A 391 -5.31 9.36 -5.80
CA LYS A 391 -6.05 10.53 -5.32
C LYS A 391 -5.23 11.31 -4.31
N TYR A 392 -4.97 12.59 -4.63
CA TYR A 392 -4.26 13.51 -3.75
C TYR A 392 -5.24 14.46 -3.04
N TYR A 393 -5.14 14.53 -1.72
CA TYR A 393 -5.90 15.43 -0.88
C TYR A 393 -4.96 16.34 -0.10
N ARG A 394 -5.21 17.65 -0.17
CA ARG A 394 -4.55 18.65 0.67
C ARG A 394 -5.60 19.32 1.55
N PHE A 395 -5.48 19.13 2.86
CA PHE A 395 -6.28 19.85 3.84
C PHE A 395 -5.38 20.86 4.56
N ASP A 396 -5.61 22.14 4.33
CA ASP A 396 -4.81 23.21 4.91
C ASP A 396 -5.73 24.39 5.22
N VAL A 397 -5.84 24.75 6.50
CA VAL A 397 -6.79 25.75 6.96
C VAL A 397 -6.30 27.13 6.51
N ASP A 398 -7.02 27.74 5.57
CA ASP A 398 -6.58 28.86 4.75
C ASP A 398 -6.97 30.25 5.30
N ARG A 399 -7.76 30.30 6.37
CA ARG A 399 -8.27 31.54 6.98
C ARG A 399 -8.00 31.59 8.48
N GLY A 400 -7.54 32.73 8.96
CA GLY A 400 -7.39 33.03 10.39
C GLY A 400 -6.16 32.43 11.07
N LEU A 401 -5.74 31.21 10.72
CA LEU A 401 -4.57 30.56 11.34
C LEU A 401 -3.24 31.27 11.08
N ALA A 402 -3.13 32.05 10.01
CA ALA A 402 -1.96 32.90 9.77
C ALA A 402 -1.80 34.01 10.84
N ASN A 403 -2.86 34.37 11.56
CA ASN A 403 -2.79 35.40 12.60
C ASN A 403 -2.35 34.84 13.96
N ILE A 404 -2.22 33.52 14.07
CA ILE A 404 -1.81 32.83 15.30
C ILE A 404 -0.33 32.48 15.17
N SER A 405 0.49 33.08 16.02
CA SER A 405 1.93 32.82 16.01
C SER A 405 2.24 31.39 16.42
N LEU A 406 3.37 30.87 15.96
CA LEU A 406 3.81 29.48 16.18
C LEU A 406 3.98 29.12 17.67
N GLU A 407 4.07 30.12 18.56
CA GLU A 407 4.21 29.98 20.01
C GLU A 407 2.93 30.26 20.82
N GLN A 408 1.85 30.73 20.19
CA GLN A 408 0.64 31.19 20.90
C GLN A 408 -0.27 30.01 21.31
N TRP A 409 0.23 29.15 22.21
CA TRP A 409 -0.51 27.99 22.70
C TRP A 409 -1.81 28.36 23.43
N MET A 410 -1.89 29.54 24.07
CA MET A 410 -3.09 30.04 24.74
C MET A 410 -4.26 30.38 23.79
N LYS A 411 -4.10 30.19 22.47
CA LYS A 411 -5.13 30.40 21.45
C LYS A 411 -5.70 29.08 20.92
N GLU A 412 -5.60 28.01 21.69
CA GLU A 412 -6.16 26.69 21.37
C GLU A 412 -7.63 26.78 20.94
N ASP A 413 -8.47 27.49 21.70
CA ASP A 413 -9.89 27.67 21.37
C ASP A 413 -10.10 28.42 20.03
N GLU A 414 -9.26 29.41 19.73
CA GLU A 414 -9.32 30.16 18.47
C GLU A 414 -8.92 29.27 17.28
N MET A 415 -7.85 28.47 17.43
CA MET A 415 -7.42 27.49 16.42
C MET A 415 -8.49 26.43 16.18
N ALA A 416 -9.11 25.95 17.26
CA ALA A 416 -10.18 24.96 17.18
C ALA A 416 -11.39 25.50 16.41
N ALA A 417 -11.85 26.71 16.74
CA ALA A 417 -12.97 27.36 16.06
C ALA A 417 -12.70 27.59 14.57
N LEU A 418 -11.50 28.05 14.21
CA LEU A 418 -11.10 28.25 12.81
C LEU A 418 -11.02 26.94 12.03
N THR A 419 -10.52 25.88 12.66
CA THR A 419 -10.41 24.56 12.04
C THR A 419 -11.79 23.94 11.82
N GLU A 420 -12.67 24.03 12.82
CA GLU A 420 -14.05 23.55 12.70
C GLU A 420 -14.81 24.31 11.61
N GLN A 421 -14.64 25.63 11.54
CA GLN A 421 -15.23 26.43 10.46
C GLN A 421 -14.74 25.98 9.08
N TYR A 422 -13.44 25.69 8.95
CA TYR A 422 -12.86 25.18 7.71
C TYR A 422 -13.44 23.81 7.32
N MET A 423 -13.53 22.87 8.26
CA MET A 423 -14.06 21.53 7.99
C MET A 423 -15.56 21.53 7.69
N ARG A 424 -16.30 22.54 8.15
CA ARG A 424 -17.70 22.80 7.80
C ARG A 424 -17.89 23.45 6.42
N ASP A 425 -16.84 23.90 5.72
CA ASP A 425 -16.96 24.39 4.34
C ASP A 425 -17.48 23.24 3.44
N ALA A 426 -18.48 23.54 2.60
CA ALA A 426 -19.12 22.54 1.73
C ALA A 426 -18.13 21.81 0.82
N ARG A 427 -17.02 22.46 0.44
CA ARG A 427 -15.94 21.83 -0.32
C ARG A 427 -15.18 20.80 0.52
N GLN A 428 -14.87 21.12 1.77
CA GLN A 428 -14.13 20.23 2.67
C GLN A 428 -14.98 19.04 3.09
N ILE A 429 -16.26 19.26 3.41
CA ILE A 429 -17.21 18.16 3.69
C ILE A 429 -17.24 17.15 2.54
N ARG A 430 -17.36 17.61 1.28
CA ARG A 430 -17.36 16.72 0.11
C ARG A 430 -16.03 15.98 -0.04
N SER A 431 -14.92 16.69 0.14
CA SER A 431 -13.57 16.12 0.05
C SER A 431 -13.33 15.04 1.12
N ALA A 432 -13.65 15.33 2.37
CA ALA A 432 -13.51 14.42 3.52
C ALA A 432 -14.40 13.18 3.38
N LYS A 433 -15.66 13.35 2.93
CA LYS A 433 -16.54 12.22 2.64
C LYS A 433 -15.99 11.33 1.52
N HIS A 434 -15.55 11.92 0.41
CA HIS A 434 -14.98 11.16 -0.70
C HIS A 434 -13.69 10.44 -0.30
N PHE A 435 -12.86 11.07 0.52
CA PHE A 435 -11.70 10.44 1.15
C PHE A 435 -12.10 9.22 2.00
N GLY A 436 -13.10 9.36 2.87
CA GLY A 436 -13.64 8.25 3.69
C GLY A 436 -14.14 7.07 2.84
N GLU A 437 -14.89 7.36 1.76
CA GLU A 437 -15.35 6.36 0.78
C GLU A 437 -14.20 5.59 0.13
N ILE A 438 -13.13 6.28 -0.28
CA ILE A 438 -11.96 5.63 -0.89
C ILE A 438 -11.22 4.80 0.15
N MET A 439 -10.97 5.34 1.34
CA MET A 439 -10.25 4.65 2.41
C MET A 439 -10.95 3.36 2.84
N ALA A 440 -12.28 3.40 3.03
CA ALA A 440 -13.05 2.22 3.41
C ALA A 440 -13.05 1.13 2.32
N LYS A 441 -13.05 1.52 1.03
CA LYS A 441 -12.95 0.61 -0.12
C LYS A 441 -11.56 0.02 -0.29
N LEU A 442 -10.51 0.83 -0.18
CA LEU A 442 -9.10 0.38 -0.29
C LEU A 442 -8.72 -0.57 0.84
N SER A 443 -9.29 -0.37 2.02
CA SER A 443 -9.10 -1.27 3.16
C SER A 443 -9.87 -2.59 3.01
N ALA A 444 -10.72 -2.77 2.00
CA ALA A 444 -11.50 -3.99 1.79
C ALA A 444 -10.76 -4.98 0.88
N LEU A 445 -10.84 -6.27 1.18
CA LEU A 445 -10.47 -7.29 0.20
C LEU A 445 -11.36 -7.10 -1.04
N PRO A 446 -10.79 -7.05 -2.27
CA PRO A 446 -11.61 -7.01 -3.47
C PRO A 446 -12.57 -8.20 -3.42
N PRO A 447 -13.88 -7.99 -3.55
CA PRO A 447 -14.81 -9.10 -3.49
C PRO A 447 -14.59 -10.04 -4.67
N ARG A 448 -14.82 -11.34 -4.49
CA ARG A 448 -14.96 -12.27 -5.62
C ARG A 448 -16.16 -11.84 -6.44
N PHE A 449 -16.02 -11.78 -7.76
CA PHE A 449 -17.14 -11.49 -8.65
C PHE A 449 -17.58 -12.77 -9.35
N SER A 450 -18.89 -12.95 -9.47
CA SER A 450 -19.47 -14.02 -10.26
C SER A 450 -20.43 -13.43 -11.28
N ILE A 451 -20.36 -13.93 -12.51
CA ILE A 451 -21.21 -13.52 -13.62
C ILE A 451 -21.93 -14.77 -14.09
N ALA A 452 -23.23 -14.85 -13.83
CA ALA A 452 -24.04 -15.98 -14.26
C ALA A 452 -24.20 -16.03 -15.78
N ALA A 453 -24.51 -17.22 -16.30
CA ALA A 453 -24.69 -17.40 -17.74
C ALA A 453 -25.82 -16.51 -18.29
N THR A 454 -26.87 -16.24 -17.51
CA THR A 454 -28.00 -15.36 -17.86
C THR A 454 -27.60 -13.92 -18.24
N LYS A 455 -26.43 -13.45 -17.80
CA LYS A 455 -25.91 -12.13 -18.16
C LYS A 455 -25.28 -12.08 -19.55
N PHE A 456 -25.03 -13.23 -20.17
CA PHE A 456 -24.46 -13.30 -21.51
C PHE A 456 -25.54 -13.18 -22.58
N ARG A 457 -25.23 -12.47 -23.66
CA ARG A 457 -26.05 -12.42 -24.87
C ARG A 457 -25.51 -13.37 -25.91
N LEU A 458 -26.42 -14.10 -26.54
CA LEU A 458 -26.15 -15.16 -27.49
C LEU A 458 -26.47 -14.69 -28.93
N GLY A 459 -25.64 -15.08 -29.90
CA GLY A 459 -26.02 -15.14 -31.33
C GLY A 459 -26.26 -13.80 -32.05
N MET A 460 -25.31 -12.85 -32.05
CA MET A 460 -25.51 -11.52 -32.65
C MET A 460 -24.99 -11.37 -34.09
N THR A 461 -25.23 -12.35 -34.97
CA THR A 461 -24.98 -12.26 -36.42
C THR A 461 -26.15 -11.68 -37.23
N GLY A 462 -27.14 -11.03 -36.63
CA GLY A 462 -28.23 -10.40 -37.39
C GLY A 462 -29.07 -11.38 -38.24
N ARG A 463 -29.01 -12.69 -37.95
CA ARG A 463 -30.02 -13.67 -38.37
C ARG A 463 -30.40 -14.66 -37.26
N GLY A 464 -30.19 -14.27 -35.99
CA GLY A 464 -30.51 -15.11 -34.83
C GLY A 464 -29.81 -16.47 -34.87
N LEU A 465 -30.04 -17.27 -33.83
CA LEU A 465 -29.92 -18.71 -33.98
C LEU A 465 -31.13 -19.16 -34.78
N MET A 466 -30.92 -19.57 -36.04
CA MET A 466 -31.97 -20.21 -36.83
C MET A 466 -32.24 -21.65 -36.35
N ASP A 467 -31.30 -22.23 -35.60
CA ASP A 467 -31.43 -23.53 -34.97
C ASP A 467 -31.72 -23.36 -33.47
N GLN A 468 -32.61 -24.17 -32.92
CA GLN A 468 -32.87 -24.25 -31.48
C GLN A 468 -31.69 -24.97 -30.79
N SER A 469 -30.46 -24.54 -31.06
CA SER A 469 -29.23 -25.26 -30.69
C SER A 469 -28.74 -24.94 -29.29
N PHE A 470 -29.08 -23.76 -28.78
CA PHE A 470 -28.74 -23.29 -27.44
C PHE A 470 -30.00 -23.02 -26.64
N HIS A 471 -30.14 -23.69 -25.51
CA HIS A 471 -31.23 -23.48 -24.57
C HIS A 471 -30.70 -23.06 -23.20
N LEU A 472 -31.41 -22.12 -22.57
CA LEU A 472 -31.16 -21.80 -21.17
C LEU A 472 -31.88 -22.85 -20.32
N VAL A 473 -31.13 -23.57 -19.50
CA VAL A 473 -31.65 -24.59 -18.58
C VAL A 473 -31.42 -24.12 -17.15
N GLN A 474 -32.45 -24.20 -16.32
CA GLN A 474 -32.35 -23.94 -14.89
C GLN A 474 -32.06 -25.25 -14.14
N LEU A 475 -31.09 -25.23 -13.24
CA LEU A 475 -30.58 -26.37 -12.49
C LEU A 475 -30.72 -26.11 -10.99
N ASP A 476 -31.03 -27.15 -10.24
CA ASP A 476 -30.99 -27.17 -8.76
C ASP A 476 -29.74 -27.94 -8.30
N PHE A 477 -28.94 -27.33 -7.42
CA PHE A 477 -27.69 -27.93 -6.94
C PHE A 477 -27.89 -29.14 -6.03
N LYS A 478 -29.04 -29.27 -5.35
CA LYS A 478 -29.31 -30.42 -4.46
C LYS A 478 -29.66 -31.66 -5.24
N THR A 479 -30.44 -31.50 -6.31
CA THR A 479 -30.93 -32.61 -7.11
C THR A 479 -30.03 -32.88 -8.31
N GLY A 480 -29.21 -31.91 -8.72
CA GLY A 480 -28.40 -32.03 -9.92
C GLY A 480 -29.28 -32.30 -11.14
N MET A 481 -30.49 -31.74 -11.19
CA MET A 481 -31.46 -31.94 -12.26
C MET A 481 -32.06 -30.59 -12.69
N PRO A 482 -32.69 -30.51 -13.87
CA PRO A 482 -33.47 -29.33 -14.22
C PRO A 482 -34.56 -29.06 -13.18
N LEU A 483 -34.72 -27.80 -12.79
CA LEU A 483 -35.72 -27.37 -11.81
C LEU A 483 -37.12 -27.92 -12.18
N GLY A 484 -37.72 -28.68 -11.27
CA GLY A 484 -39.07 -29.26 -11.43
C GLY A 484 -39.17 -30.66 -12.04
N VAL A 485 -38.06 -31.34 -12.36
CA VAL A 485 -38.07 -32.72 -12.89
C VAL A 485 -37.86 -33.75 -11.78
N THR A 486 -38.87 -34.61 -11.54
CA THR A 486 -38.75 -35.80 -10.68
C THR A 486 -38.41 -37.04 -11.52
N SER A 487 -37.50 -37.89 -11.03
CA SER A 487 -36.95 -39.04 -11.75
C SER A 487 -38.00 -40.10 -12.10
N GLY A 488 -38.13 -40.44 -13.39
CA GLY A 488 -38.71 -41.69 -13.88
C GLY A 488 -37.61 -42.67 -14.36
N PRO A 489 -37.87 -44.00 -14.44
CA PRO A 489 -36.81 -45.02 -14.46
C PRO A 489 -36.03 -45.16 -15.77
N ASP A 490 -36.43 -44.51 -16.86
CA ASP A 490 -35.83 -44.71 -18.19
C ASP A 490 -35.64 -43.38 -18.93
N ARG A 491 -34.50 -42.70 -18.72
CA ARG A 491 -33.94 -41.76 -19.72
C ARG A 491 -32.41 -41.80 -19.71
N MET A 492 -31.86 -42.13 -20.88
CA MET A 492 -30.42 -42.09 -21.18
C MET A 492 -29.83 -40.70 -20.89
N SER A 493 -28.63 -40.71 -20.29
CA SER A 493 -27.85 -39.57 -19.82
C SER A 493 -27.57 -38.51 -20.91
N THR A 494 -28.40 -37.46 -20.95
CA THR A 494 -28.12 -36.19 -21.66
C THR A 494 -28.44 -34.99 -20.76
N SER A 495 -28.34 -35.17 -19.44
CA SER A 495 -28.75 -34.14 -18.48
C SER A 495 -27.82 -32.92 -18.55
N PRO A 496 -28.36 -31.69 -18.68
CA PRO A 496 -27.58 -30.45 -18.59
C PRO A 496 -26.82 -30.30 -17.27
N SER A 497 -27.19 -31.08 -16.26
CA SER A 497 -26.60 -31.02 -14.94
C SER A 497 -25.19 -31.56 -14.86
N GLY A 498 -24.80 -32.43 -15.80
CA GLY A 498 -23.57 -33.22 -15.81
C GLY A 498 -22.79 -33.09 -14.51
N ASP A 499 -23.02 -34.02 -13.57
CA ASP A 499 -22.60 -34.12 -12.16
C ASP A 499 -21.54 -33.12 -11.63
N HIS A 500 -21.50 -32.86 -10.33
CA HIS A 500 -20.46 -31.98 -9.77
C HIS A 500 -19.06 -32.48 -10.19
N GLY A 501 -18.26 -31.59 -10.78
CA GLY A 501 -16.89 -31.94 -11.11
C GLY A 501 -16.03 -31.88 -9.84
N LEU A 502 -15.04 -32.77 -9.72
CA LEU A 502 -14.08 -32.74 -8.62
C LEU A 502 -12.77 -32.14 -9.10
N ALA A 503 -12.30 -31.09 -8.43
CA ALA A 503 -10.99 -30.49 -8.66
C ALA A 503 -10.18 -30.39 -7.37
N LEU A 504 -8.86 -30.56 -7.45
CA LEU A 504 -7.96 -30.29 -6.33
C LEU A 504 -7.76 -28.79 -6.20
N SER A 505 -8.09 -28.24 -5.02
CA SER A 505 -7.75 -26.88 -4.61
C SER A 505 -6.23 -26.69 -4.57
N SER A 506 -5.77 -25.44 -4.66
CA SER A 506 -4.36 -25.07 -4.46
C SER A 506 -3.79 -25.49 -3.10
N SER A 507 -4.66 -25.82 -2.15
CA SER A 507 -4.34 -26.35 -0.82
C SER A 507 -4.35 -27.89 -0.72
N GLY A 508 -4.53 -28.62 -1.83
CA GLY A 508 -4.56 -30.09 -1.85
C GLY A 508 -5.88 -30.73 -1.41
N THR A 509 -6.93 -29.94 -1.16
CA THR A 509 -8.28 -30.42 -0.82
C THR A 509 -9.14 -30.62 -2.06
N LEU A 510 -9.89 -31.73 -2.13
CA LEU A 510 -10.91 -31.95 -3.17
C LEU A 510 -12.06 -30.94 -3.03
N LYS A 511 -12.41 -30.27 -4.13
CA LYS A 511 -13.44 -29.24 -4.25
C LYS A 511 -14.46 -29.67 -5.32
N GLU A 512 -15.73 -29.63 -4.96
CA GLU A 512 -16.84 -29.77 -5.92
C GLU A 512 -17.05 -28.48 -6.71
N ILE A 513 -17.22 -28.61 -8.03
CA ILE A 513 -17.47 -27.50 -8.95
C ILE A 513 -18.93 -27.52 -9.36
N TYR A 514 -19.59 -26.39 -9.13
CA TYR A 514 -20.95 -26.09 -9.58
C TYR A 514 -20.95 -24.88 -10.52
N PRO A 515 -22.01 -24.67 -11.33
CA PRO A 515 -22.28 -23.42 -12.04
C PRO A 515 -22.32 -22.19 -11.12
N VAL A 516 -22.39 -20.99 -11.72
CA VAL A 516 -22.59 -19.76 -10.95
C VAL A 516 -24.02 -19.74 -10.39
N ALA A 517 -24.12 -19.72 -9.06
CA ALA A 517 -25.38 -19.67 -8.34
C ALA A 517 -26.16 -18.36 -8.59
N GLU A 518 -27.47 -18.47 -8.78
CA GLU A 518 -28.44 -17.38 -8.85
C GLU A 518 -29.67 -17.73 -8.02
N ASP A 519 -30.27 -16.71 -7.40
CA ASP A 519 -31.55 -16.82 -6.71
C ASP A 519 -32.67 -16.69 -7.75
N LEU A 520 -33.05 -17.81 -8.36
CA LEU A 520 -34.00 -17.85 -9.48
C LEU A 520 -35.46 -17.81 -9.02
N ASP A 521 -35.75 -18.28 -7.82
CA ASP A 521 -37.11 -18.37 -7.24
C ASP A 521 -37.41 -17.27 -6.20
N HIS A 522 -36.43 -16.40 -5.92
CA HIS A 522 -36.53 -15.26 -5.02
C HIS A 522 -36.76 -15.63 -3.55
N ASP A 523 -36.29 -16.81 -3.13
CA ASP A 523 -36.39 -17.27 -1.74
C ASP A 523 -35.25 -16.74 -0.84
N GLY A 524 -34.29 -16.03 -1.43
CA GLY A 524 -33.12 -15.47 -0.76
C GLY A 524 -31.95 -16.44 -0.59
N ARG A 525 -32.11 -17.69 -1.04
CA ARG A 525 -31.06 -18.71 -1.15
C ARG A 525 -30.51 -18.67 -2.58
N ARG A 526 -29.30 -19.19 -2.76
CA ARG A 526 -28.60 -19.22 -4.06
C ARG A 526 -28.16 -20.66 -4.31
N GLU A 527 -29.15 -21.53 -4.43
CA GLU A 527 -28.94 -22.98 -4.58
C GLU A 527 -29.33 -23.46 -5.99
N GLU A 528 -29.64 -22.52 -6.89
CA GLU A 528 -30.01 -22.74 -8.27
C GLU A 528 -29.01 -22.07 -9.23
N ALA A 529 -29.02 -22.47 -10.49
CA ALA A 529 -28.32 -21.77 -11.56
C ALA A 529 -29.05 -21.88 -12.88
N ALA A 530 -28.90 -20.88 -13.75
CA ALA A 530 -29.31 -20.97 -15.14
C ALA A 530 -28.08 -21.04 -16.04
N VAL A 531 -28.02 -22.06 -16.90
CA VAL A 531 -26.87 -22.39 -17.74
C VAL A 531 -27.26 -22.45 -19.22
N TYR A 532 -26.36 -22.07 -20.11
CA TYR A 532 -26.58 -22.26 -21.54
C TYR A 532 -26.14 -23.65 -21.95
N GLN A 533 -27.05 -24.49 -22.41
CA GLN A 533 -26.76 -25.81 -22.98
C GLN A 533 -26.77 -25.73 -24.51
N CYS A 534 -25.64 -26.02 -25.13
CA CYS A 534 -25.49 -26.22 -26.56
C CYS A 534 -25.69 -27.71 -26.87
N LEU A 535 -26.62 -28.05 -27.75
CA LEU A 535 -26.76 -29.41 -28.28
C LEU A 535 -25.96 -29.60 -29.56
N SER A 536 -26.03 -28.61 -30.47
CA SER A 536 -25.39 -28.68 -31.79
C SER A 536 -25.48 -27.33 -32.47
N ALA A 537 -24.36 -26.61 -32.69
CA ALA A 537 -24.39 -25.28 -33.31
C ALA A 537 -23.32 -25.10 -34.39
N GLU A 538 -23.69 -24.44 -35.50
CA GLU A 538 -22.74 -24.04 -36.56
C GLU A 538 -21.85 -22.87 -36.15
N ASN A 539 -22.34 -22.00 -35.25
CA ASN A 539 -21.62 -20.82 -34.78
C ASN A 539 -21.91 -20.52 -33.31
N VAL A 540 -20.88 -20.13 -32.56
CA VAL A 540 -20.96 -19.83 -31.13
C VAL A 540 -20.39 -18.43 -30.89
N CYS A 541 -21.21 -17.57 -30.30
CA CYS A 541 -20.77 -16.27 -29.78
C CYS A 541 -21.63 -15.87 -28.58
N LEU A 542 -21.04 -15.92 -27.39
CA LEU A 542 -21.58 -15.38 -26.15
C LEU A 542 -20.77 -14.15 -25.76
N ARG A 543 -21.43 -13.05 -25.37
CA ARG A 543 -20.73 -11.87 -24.85
C ARG A 543 -21.45 -11.23 -23.68
N THR A 544 -20.68 -10.68 -22.74
CA THR A 544 -21.18 -9.81 -21.68
C THR A 544 -20.08 -8.86 -21.22
N MET A 545 -20.47 -7.85 -20.44
CA MET A 545 -19.54 -6.94 -19.80
C MET A 545 -19.97 -6.69 -18.37
N LYS A 546 -18.99 -6.62 -17.48
CA LYS A 546 -19.18 -6.26 -16.08
C LYS A 546 -18.41 -4.98 -15.81
N THR A 547 -19.11 -4.00 -15.22
CA THR A 547 -18.53 -2.74 -14.75
C THR A 547 -18.52 -2.70 -13.22
N GLY A 548 -17.73 -1.78 -12.65
CA GLY A 548 -17.60 -1.62 -11.21
C GLY A 548 -16.75 -2.70 -10.53
N ILE A 549 -15.89 -3.38 -11.28
CA ILE A 549 -14.87 -4.27 -10.72
C ILE A 549 -13.73 -3.37 -10.19
N PRO A 550 -13.29 -3.51 -8.93
CA PRO A 550 -12.16 -2.77 -8.40
C PRO A 550 -10.90 -2.98 -9.25
N GLN A 551 -10.04 -1.97 -9.24
CA GLN A 551 -8.73 -2.06 -9.89
C GLN A 551 -7.90 -3.18 -9.25
N GLY A 552 -7.25 -3.99 -10.08
CA GLY A 552 -6.42 -5.10 -9.60
C GLY A 552 -6.20 -6.18 -10.65
N ARG A 553 -5.46 -7.22 -10.28
CA ARG A 553 -5.29 -8.43 -11.09
C ARG A 553 -6.28 -9.50 -10.64
N TYR A 554 -6.92 -10.14 -11.61
CA TYR A 554 -7.92 -11.15 -11.35
C TYR A 554 -7.60 -12.44 -12.12
N LYS A 555 -7.77 -13.56 -11.43
CA LYS A 555 -7.87 -14.89 -12.04
C LYS A 555 -9.28 -15.04 -12.57
N VAL A 556 -9.40 -15.40 -13.84
CA VAL A 556 -10.69 -15.61 -14.48
C VAL A 556 -10.90 -17.10 -14.72
N GLN A 557 -12.00 -17.61 -14.19
CA GLN A 557 -12.38 -19.02 -14.30
C GLN A 557 -13.70 -19.11 -15.06
N PHE A 558 -13.68 -19.71 -16.24
CA PHE A 558 -14.90 -20.00 -17.01
C PHE A 558 -15.44 -21.36 -16.59
N ILE A 559 -16.71 -21.42 -16.19
CA ILE A 559 -17.33 -22.67 -15.75
C ILE A 559 -18.06 -23.31 -16.92
N VAL A 560 -17.63 -24.51 -17.30
CA VAL A 560 -18.19 -25.25 -18.44
C VAL A 560 -18.35 -26.73 -18.15
N SER A 561 -19.18 -27.41 -18.92
CA SER A 561 -19.30 -28.87 -18.90
C SER A 561 -19.35 -29.41 -20.33
N PHE A 562 -18.74 -30.56 -20.57
CA PHE A 562 -18.62 -31.17 -21.90
C PHE A 562 -19.37 -32.51 -21.90
N HIS A 563 -20.31 -32.66 -22.84
CA HIS A 563 -21.29 -33.75 -22.86
C HIS A 563 -21.18 -34.61 -24.11
N ASP A 564 -21.75 -35.82 -24.03
CA ASP A 564 -21.88 -36.71 -25.18
C ASP A 564 -23.26 -36.64 -25.81
N THR A 565 -23.33 -36.02 -26.99
CA THR A 565 -24.60 -35.83 -27.71
C THR A 565 -24.73 -36.71 -28.95
N SER A 566 -23.65 -37.03 -29.71
CA SER A 566 -23.73 -38.00 -30.82
C SER A 566 -22.36 -38.48 -31.34
N PRO A 567 -22.20 -39.78 -31.72
CA PRO A 567 -20.97 -40.30 -32.33
C PRO A 567 -20.68 -39.77 -33.75
N THR A 568 -21.60 -39.01 -34.36
CA THR A 568 -21.45 -38.45 -35.71
C THR A 568 -21.02 -36.97 -35.72
N HIS A 569 -21.03 -36.31 -34.56
CA HIS A 569 -20.67 -34.90 -34.45
C HIS A 569 -19.19 -34.70 -34.18
N ILE A 570 -18.66 -33.57 -34.65
CA ILE A 570 -17.27 -33.20 -34.41
C ILE A 570 -17.18 -32.59 -33.02
N ALA A 571 -16.29 -33.15 -32.18
CA ALA A 571 -15.99 -32.59 -30.87
C ALA A 571 -15.78 -31.06 -30.93
N PRO A 572 -16.20 -30.29 -29.92
CA PRO A 572 -15.96 -28.85 -29.80
C PRO A 572 -14.46 -28.57 -29.69
N HIS A 573 -13.79 -28.54 -30.83
CA HIS A 573 -12.40 -28.11 -30.94
C HIS A 573 -12.39 -26.64 -31.36
N ASP A 574 -11.45 -25.87 -30.79
CA ASP A 574 -11.26 -24.43 -31.03
C ASP A 574 -12.33 -23.50 -30.42
N LEU A 575 -12.95 -23.89 -29.29
CA LEU A 575 -13.66 -22.91 -28.43
C LEU A 575 -12.64 -21.98 -27.77
N VAL A 576 -12.89 -20.67 -27.83
CA VAL A 576 -12.02 -19.64 -27.26
C VAL A 576 -12.79 -18.81 -26.24
N PHE A 577 -12.32 -18.87 -24.99
CA PHE A 577 -12.81 -18.07 -23.87
C PHE A 577 -11.88 -16.87 -23.71
N SER A 578 -12.43 -15.67 -23.80
CA SER A 578 -11.63 -14.44 -23.83
C SER A 578 -12.16 -13.43 -22.81
N VAL A 579 -11.24 -12.72 -22.16
CA VAL A 579 -11.53 -11.65 -21.22
C VAL A 579 -10.53 -10.52 -21.41
N GLY A 580 -11.01 -9.28 -21.36
CA GLY A 580 -10.13 -8.13 -21.50
C GLY A 580 -10.87 -6.81 -21.53
N LYS A 581 -10.10 -5.74 -21.73
CA LYS A 581 -10.66 -4.40 -21.85
C LYS A 581 -11.44 -4.26 -23.16
N PRO A 582 -12.72 -3.85 -23.12
CA PRO A 582 -13.48 -3.57 -24.34
C PRO A 582 -12.88 -2.34 -25.06
N LEU A 583 -12.82 -2.37 -26.40
CA LEU A 583 -12.36 -1.22 -27.19
C LEU A 583 -13.30 -0.02 -27.04
N ASP A 584 -14.61 -0.28 -26.95
CA ASP A 584 -15.64 0.72 -26.69
C ASP A 584 -16.72 0.11 -25.79
N PRO A 585 -16.78 0.50 -24.49
CA PRO A 585 -17.78 0.01 -23.55
C PRO A 585 -19.23 0.29 -23.97
N ASN A 586 -19.50 1.36 -24.72
CA ASN A 586 -20.88 1.70 -25.07
C ASN A 586 -21.43 0.79 -26.17
N THR A 587 -20.57 0.36 -27.09
CA THR A 587 -20.98 -0.46 -28.24
C THR A 587 -20.62 -1.94 -28.09
N PHE A 588 -19.81 -2.33 -27.10
CA PHE A 588 -19.32 -3.71 -26.92
C PHE A 588 -20.42 -4.80 -26.99
N ILE A 589 -21.55 -4.56 -26.33
CA ILE A 589 -22.67 -5.54 -26.23
C ILE A 589 -23.58 -5.51 -27.47
N THR A 590 -23.61 -4.42 -28.23
CA THR A 590 -24.58 -4.20 -29.32
C THR A 590 -23.95 -4.25 -30.71
N ARG A 591 -22.64 -4.03 -30.82
CA ARG A 591 -21.91 -3.96 -32.09
C ARG A 591 -22.06 -5.24 -32.90
N PHE A 592 -22.43 -5.08 -34.16
CA PHE A 592 -22.56 -6.16 -35.13
C PHE A 592 -21.20 -6.56 -35.70
N VAL A 593 -20.96 -7.86 -35.84
CA VAL A 593 -19.76 -8.40 -36.49
C VAL A 593 -20.19 -9.52 -37.45
N ASP A 594 -19.88 -9.35 -38.74
CA ASP A 594 -20.14 -10.39 -39.73
C ASP A 594 -19.06 -11.46 -39.67
N VAL A 595 -19.42 -12.62 -39.10
CA VAL A 595 -18.51 -13.77 -38.95
C VAL A 595 -18.06 -14.38 -40.28
N LYS A 596 -18.75 -14.09 -41.39
CA LYS A 596 -18.32 -14.51 -42.73
C LYS A 596 -17.15 -13.68 -43.24
N ILE A 597 -17.05 -12.42 -42.81
CA ILE A 597 -15.96 -11.49 -43.15
C ILE A 597 -14.85 -11.62 -42.11
N THR A 598 -15.21 -11.57 -40.83
CA THR A 598 -14.28 -11.59 -39.70
C THR A 598 -14.56 -12.81 -38.82
N PRO A 599 -13.88 -13.94 -39.06
CA PRO A 599 -14.17 -15.20 -38.39
C PRO A 599 -13.75 -15.25 -36.92
N ASP A 600 -12.94 -14.29 -36.44
CA ASP A 600 -12.58 -14.11 -35.02
C ASP A 600 -13.03 -12.71 -34.56
N VAL A 601 -13.96 -12.67 -33.60
CA VAL A 601 -14.60 -11.43 -33.12
C VAL A 601 -13.76 -10.68 -32.10
N VAL A 602 -12.80 -11.34 -31.44
CA VAL A 602 -12.07 -10.76 -30.29
C VAL A 602 -11.21 -9.54 -30.68
N PRO A 603 -10.37 -9.58 -31.74
CA PRO A 603 -9.58 -8.43 -32.16
C PRO A 603 -10.41 -7.19 -32.56
N VAL A 604 -11.71 -7.37 -32.83
CA VAL A 604 -12.61 -6.29 -33.27
C VAL A 604 -13.28 -5.58 -32.09
N LEU A 605 -13.41 -6.28 -30.95
CA LEU A 605 -14.20 -5.82 -29.80
C LEU A 605 -13.37 -5.57 -28.53
N MET A 606 -12.20 -6.23 -28.41
CA MET A 606 -11.33 -6.12 -27.24
C MET A 606 -9.94 -5.62 -27.62
N HIS A 607 -9.28 -5.02 -26.64
CA HIS A 607 -7.91 -4.55 -26.76
C HIS A 607 -6.93 -5.74 -26.91
N PRO A 608 -5.74 -5.55 -27.54
CA PRO A 608 -4.80 -6.65 -27.83
C PRO A 608 -4.27 -7.42 -26.62
N ASP A 609 -4.35 -6.85 -25.41
CA ASP A 609 -3.97 -7.44 -24.13
C ASP A 609 -5.04 -8.39 -23.55
N ALA A 610 -6.14 -8.63 -24.29
CA ALA A 610 -7.16 -9.58 -23.87
C ALA A 610 -6.59 -11.01 -23.73
N VAL A 611 -6.82 -11.60 -22.56
CA VAL A 611 -6.46 -12.99 -22.26
C VAL A 611 -7.37 -13.92 -23.04
N ARG A 612 -6.80 -14.95 -23.68
CA ARG A 612 -7.53 -15.92 -24.48
C ARG A 612 -7.14 -17.35 -24.09
N VAL A 613 -8.14 -18.16 -23.81
CA VAL A 613 -7.98 -19.57 -23.44
C VAL A 613 -8.68 -20.42 -24.49
N ARG A 614 -7.89 -21.23 -25.21
CA ARG A 614 -8.43 -22.12 -26.23
C ARG A 614 -8.62 -23.53 -25.67
N VAL A 615 -9.82 -24.07 -25.84
CA VAL A 615 -10.10 -25.49 -25.62
C VAL A 615 -9.93 -26.22 -26.96
N GLY A 616 -8.79 -26.88 -27.11
CA GLY A 616 -8.49 -27.76 -28.25
C GLY A 616 -8.96 -29.19 -28.02
N ARG A 617 -8.74 -30.07 -29.01
CA ARG A 617 -9.17 -31.48 -28.99
C ARG A 617 -8.70 -32.24 -27.75
N LYS A 618 -7.42 -32.11 -27.37
CA LYS A 618 -6.83 -32.80 -26.20
C LYS A 618 -7.52 -32.42 -24.89
N ARG A 619 -7.75 -31.11 -24.67
CA ARG A 619 -8.40 -30.59 -23.45
C ARG A 619 -9.87 -31.01 -23.39
N TYR A 620 -10.55 -31.06 -24.53
CA TYR A 620 -11.91 -31.59 -24.61
C TYR A 620 -11.98 -33.08 -24.23
N GLU A 621 -11.13 -33.92 -24.85
CA GLU A 621 -11.08 -35.36 -24.57
C GLU A 621 -10.75 -35.66 -23.10
N GLU A 622 -9.94 -34.81 -22.45
CA GLU A 622 -9.59 -34.94 -21.04
C GLU A 622 -10.74 -34.64 -20.08
N TYR A 623 -11.61 -33.68 -20.40
CA TYR A 623 -12.69 -33.22 -19.51
C TYR A 623 -14.08 -33.70 -19.90
N ARG A 624 -14.23 -34.37 -21.05
CA ARG A 624 -15.48 -34.98 -21.52
C ARG A 624 -16.01 -35.95 -20.47
N GLY A 625 -17.27 -35.76 -20.07
CA GLY A 625 -17.96 -36.64 -19.12
C GLY A 625 -17.50 -36.54 -17.65
N LYS A 626 -16.66 -35.56 -17.29
CA LYS A 626 -16.19 -35.34 -15.90
C LYS A 626 -17.03 -34.32 -15.11
N GLY A 627 -18.19 -33.91 -15.64
CA GLY A 627 -19.07 -32.93 -15.01
C GLY A 627 -18.67 -31.48 -15.29
N TRP A 628 -18.83 -30.60 -14.29
CA TRP A 628 -18.45 -29.18 -14.38
C TRP A 628 -16.95 -28.95 -14.14
N VAL A 629 -16.31 -28.17 -15.00
CA VAL A 629 -14.88 -27.85 -14.92
C VAL A 629 -14.63 -26.35 -14.97
N GLU A 630 -13.59 -25.91 -14.25
CA GLU A 630 -13.09 -24.55 -14.29
C GLU A 630 -12.02 -24.46 -15.39
N ILE A 631 -12.33 -23.77 -16.50
CA ILE A 631 -11.38 -23.45 -17.55
C ILE A 631 -10.68 -22.15 -17.17
N GLU A 632 -9.43 -22.29 -16.75
CA GLU A 632 -8.55 -21.20 -16.38
C GLU A 632 -7.58 -20.88 -17.52
N GLY A 633 -7.21 -19.61 -17.65
CA GLY A 633 -6.08 -19.19 -18.47
C GLY A 633 -4.80 -19.16 -17.63
N ASP A 634 -3.66 -19.39 -18.27
CA ASP A 634 -2.33 -19.28 -17.63
C ASP A 634 -1.94 -17.82 -17.31
N VAL A 635 -2.82 -16.84 -17.59
CA VAL A 635 -2.53 -15.41 -17.56
C VAL A 635 -3.63 -14.65 -16.83
N GLU A 636 -3.21 -13.72 -15.97
CA GLU A 636 -4.04 -12.84 -15.15
C GLU A 636 -4.64 -11.70 -15.99
N VAL A 637 -5.84 -11.22 -15.65
CA VAL A 637 -6.41 -10.01 -16.28
C VAL A 637 -6.23 -8.79 -15.37
N CYS A 638 -5.73 -7.70 -15.94
CA CYS A 638 -5.62 -6.41 -15.25
C CYS A 638 -6.91 -5.59 -15.45
N VAL A 639 -7.53 -5.19 -14.35
CA VAL A 639 -8.67 -4.27 -14.34
C VAL A 639 -8.15 -2.86 -14.07
N GLY A 640 -8.45 -1.92 -14.97
CA GLY A 640 -8.12 -0.50 -14.80
C GLY A 640 -9.15 0.26 -13.95
N LEU A 641 -8.96 1.57 -13.80
CA LEU A 641 -9.88 2.45 -13.05
C LEU A 641 -11.33 2.45 -13.55
N ASP A 642 -11.54 2.25 -14.85
CA ASP A 642 -12.87 2.16 -15.45
C ASP A 642 -13.65 0.95 -14.95
N GLY A 643 -12.96 -0.01 -14.34
CA GLY A 643 -13.55 -1.17 -13.67
C GLY A 643 -14.37 -2.05 -14.62
N ALA A 644 -14.08 -1.98 -15.92
CA ALA A 644 -14.85 -2.60 -16.98
C ALA A 644 -14.08 -3.76 -17.62
N LEU A 645 -14.68 -4.95 -17.59
CA LEU A 645 -14.18 -6.13 -18.29
C LEU A 645 -15.24 -6.67 -19.26
N GLY A 646 -14.81 -6.91 -20.49
CA GLY A 646 -15.57 -7.64 -21.50
C GLY A 646 -15.22 -9.13 -21.46
N PHE A 647 -16.22 -9.97 -21.64
CA PHE A 647 -16.08 -11.43 -21.71
C PHE A 647 -16.70 -11.91 -23.02
N ILE A 648 -15.97 -12.76 -23.75
CA ILE A 648 -16.41 -13.36 -25.01
C ILE A 648 -16.12 -14.85 -25.00
N VAL A 649 -17.12 -15.68 -25.30
CA VAL A 649 -16.93 -17.09 -25.64
C VAL A 649 -17.29 -17.27 -27.10
N SER A 650 -16.33 -17.70 -27.92
CA SER A 650 -16.54 -17.81 -29.37
C SER A 650 -15.85 -19.02 -29.96
N LYS A 651 -16.37 -19.51 -31.09
CA LYS A 651 -15.68 -20.45 -31.97
C LYS A 651 -15.40 -19.77 -33.30
N LYS A 652 -14.22 -20.02 -33.88
CA LYS A 652 -13.92 -19.56 -35.25
C LYS A 652 -14.91 -20.20 -36.23
N PHE A 653 -15.67 -19.37 -36.97
CA PHE A 653 -16.67 -19.85 -37.92
C PHE A 653 -16.01 -20.59 -39.10
N ARG A 654 -16.54 -21.77 -39.43
CA ARG A 654 -16.18 -22.56 -40.62
C ARG A 654 -17.45 -23.16 -41.23
N LYS A 655 -17.62 -22.98 -42.54
CA LYS A 655 -18.83 -23.42 -43.24
C LYS A 655 -18.94 -24.95 -43.23
N GLY A 656 -20.06 -25.48 -42.75
CA GLY A 656 -20.35 -26.92 -42.74
C GLY A 656 -19.77 -27.70 -41.56
N GLU A 657 -19.13 -27.03 -40.59
CA GLU A 657 -18.65 -27.67 -39.37
C GLU A 657 -19.60 -27.38 -38.19
N VAL A 658 -20.23 -28.42 -37.66
CA VAL A 658 -21.11 -28.35 -36.49
C VAL A 658 -20.36 -28.76 -35.23
N VAL A 659 -20.61 -28.05 -34.13
CA VAL A 659 -19.98 -28.26 -32.82
C VAL A 659 -20.86 -29.15 -31.95
N ASP A 660 -20.28 -30.20 -31.34
CA ASP A 660 -20.97 -31.08 -30.40
C ASP A 660 -21.35 -30.39 -29.05
N GLY A 661 -22.08 -31.09 -28.19
CA GLY A 661 -22.76 -30.51 -27.03
C GLY A 661 -21.88 -30.12 -25.84
N TRP A 662 -22.11 -28.93 -25.30
CA TRP A 662 -21.43 -28.39 -24.12
C TRP A 662 -22.34 -27.42 -23.36
N SER A 663 -22.09 -27.24 -22.07
CA SER A 663 -22.83 -26.29 -21.23
C SER A 663 -21.92 -25.18 -20.71
N PHE A 664 -22.46 -23.97 -20.59
CA PHE A 664 -21.80 -22.80 -20.00
C PHE A 664 -22.51 -22.35 -18.73
N GLY A 665 -21.79 -22.38 -17.60
CA GLY A 665 -22.30 -22.10 -16.26
C GLY A 665 -21.99 -20.70 -15.73
N GLY A 666 -21.23 -19.89 -16.47
CA GLY A 666 -20.86 -18.52 -16.08
C GLY A 666 -19.35 -18.34 -15.86
N VAL A 667 -19.00 -17.26 -15.18
CA VAL A 667 -17.60 -16.85 -14.93
C VAL A 667 -17.42 -16.45 -13.47
N ARG A 668 -16.32 -16.91 -12.86
CA ARG A 668 -15.81 -16.41 -11.57
C ARG A 668 -14.56 -15.58 -11.80
N LEU A 669 -14.48 -14.46 -11.09
CA LEU A 669 -13.28 -13.65 -10.98
C LEU A 669 -12.81 -13.69 -9.54
N GLU A 670 -11.64 -14.30 -9.35
CA GLU A 670 -10.97 -14.32 -8.07
C GLU A 670 -9.85 -13.27 -8.09
N PRO A 671 -9.82 -12.32 -7.14
CA PRO A 671 -8.68 -11.42 -7.05
C PRO A 671 -7.42 -12.24 -6.77
N ILE A 672 -6.37 -12.02 -7.56
CA ILE A 672 -5.08 -12.63 -7.31
C ILE A 672 -4.30 -11.70 -6.38
N PHE A 673 -3.88 -12.28 -5.27
CA PHE A 673 -3.02 -11.62 -4.31
C PHE A 673 -1.57 -12.00 -4.60
N GLY A 674 -1.03 -11.44 -5.68
CA GLY A 674 0.39 -11.53 -6.04
C GLY A 674 0.81 -12.80 -6.78
N ALA A 675 1.43 -12.61 -7.94
CA ALA A 675 2.62 -13.35 -8.33
C ALA A 675 3.52 -12.46 -9.22
N ARG A 676 4.79 -12.45 -8.83
CA ARG A 676 6.00 -11.80 -9.36
C ARG A 676 6.09 -10.29 -9.23
#